data_AF-A0A9Q9U8K3-F1
#
_entry.id   AF-A0A9Q9U8K3-F1
#
_cell.length_a   1.000
_cell.length_b   1.000
_cell.length_c   1.000
_cell.angle_alpha   90.00
_cell.angle_beta   90.00
_cell.angle_gamma   90.00
#
_symmetry.space_group_name_H-M   'P 1'
#
loop_
_entity.id
_entity.type
_entity.pdbx_description
1 polymer ?
#
loop_
_entity_poly.entity_id
_entity_poly.type
_entity_poly.pdbx_seq_one_letter_code
_entity_poly.pdbx_strand_id
1 'polypeptide(L)'
;MKLSSVLCGVFATLAVAFPKEYLSLATWGVEGYAKDNPIGITTGGKGGKTVTVTTAEELVAAVKGTEPKIVKLKGKVTLPSRLKVGSNTSLIGVGLTAHITGAGVDVYHGDNVILQNLKITHILDNDCITIRNSTRVWVDHNEFASDINQGPDHYDGQVDIIRASDWITVSWNYFHDHWKSSLVGNDATFRDLDFGHLHVTYHHNYWRNMGTRGPAGRFGHQHIYNNLYEDFLYQAIHSRSDNQVLVEGNVFRGNTSEALSTYGLVIPMDSPNTCTCGDEELDGYANLGAKNDWGKAGVNITQKGNFYKADYKYKLTPLKLVPTVAKLGAGVGRIWRLPEKGKTQPPPPPVACLSHVHVSTANDTCESLALEYSVSSAEIFINNPDILQCDDMVEDVPICLPFQCNTYQVKENDTCASVSESLGITIKDFISLNPWSSGGAYKDFPFGKLVCSTPSDGHYNRTINKSDPADSNSADEVVPRPENADPVANPECGRWYTVEEGDDCRSVLGQHDMSLSLFTAANPSVSASNCTMSLIPGQAYCVGPTKNALPESYPPPAYSRHGCYFSGNQIQDFHRPTLALSGPRLSHIKPLSISSCQAYCLSLSLPVFGLQNRDTCICDDRLRMDSRRDEIWGCESRCGYGKEDCGPDQRPMEVFSSYQLLAVEYANIGCFESKEEYVLLGKDYMEWGNSTLEECANFCTVALETDYFALQTKFLLGVISTISICFIINKILNRIILYTSSTAQPWDWSKEIVLITGGSGGIGSEMVNKFSRRNITVISFDIHPPKSTLSTNAHFYKVDVTSPHGIHEATEQVRREIGDPTVLINNDGIALGKDILACAADQIKQMVEINLLAHFWLVQELLPSMIKQKHGHVVTIASVASFITIASNIDYSCTKAGLVAFHEGLTQDLKHRYNARDVLTSIVFPYWVRTPLIQNLTTHSTFQDPLQEPKEAAEAIVDHVLKGHRGDLFLPGYTGLLSGIRGFPAWMQEMIRDSKASVLRETSF
;
A
#
# COMPACT_ATOMS: atom_id res chain seq x y z
N MET A 1 35.97 22.32 2.01
CA MET A 1 36.27 20.98 1.47
C MET A 1 35.61 19.93 2.36
N LYS A 2 34.78 19.07 1.76
CA LYS A 2 34.27 17.77 2.25
C LYS A 2 33.55 17.73 3.61
N LEU A 3 32.28 18.17 3.64
CA LEU A 3 31.29 17.62 4.58
C LEU A 3 29.82 17.78 4.11
N SER A 4 29.53 18.64 3.11
CA SER A 4 28.15 18.83 2.62
C SER A 4 27.64 17.74 1.67
N SER A 5 28.52 16.89 1.13
CA SER A 5 28.15 15.80 0.21
C SER A 5 27.74 14.49 0.90
N VAL A 6 27.84 14.40 2.23
CA VAL A 6 27.49 13.19 2.99
C VAL A 6 26.10 13.28 3.63
N LEU A 7 25.59 14.48 3.92
CA LEU A 7 24.24 14.64 4.52
C LEU A 7 23.10 14.61 3.49
N CYS A 8 23.35 14.93 2.22
CA CYS A 8 22.31 14.82 1.17
C CYS A 8 22.07 13.36 0.72
N GLY A 9 22.99 12.44 1.04
CA GLY A 9 22.88 11.02 0.68
C GLY A 9 22.05 10.17 1.65
N VAL A 10 21.74 10.67 2.85
CA VAL A 10 21.05 9.88 3.90
C VAL A 10 19.54 10.10 3.94
N PHE A 11 19.03 11.21 3.40
CA PHE A 11 17.59 11.44 3.22
C PHE A 11 17.05 10.95 1.86
N ALA A 12 17.92 10.51 0.94
CA ALA A 12 17.54 9.99 -0.38
C ALA A 12 17.44 8.45 -0.46
N THR A 13 17.61 7.72 0.67
CA THR A 13 17.52 6.25 0.71
C THR A 13 16.43 5.73 1.67
N LEU A 14 15.36 6.49 1.86
CA LEU A 14 14.08 5.99 2.39
C LEU A 14 12.98 6.02 1.32
N ALA A 15 13.36 5.81 0.06
CA ALA A 15 12.49 5.07 -0.83
C ALA A 15 12.40 3.65 -0.24
N VAL A 16 11.25 3.29 0.29
CA VAL A 16 10.90 1.87 0.44
C VAL A 16 11.06 1.29 -0.96
N ALA A 17 12.12 0.51 -1.16
CA ALA A 17 12.26 -0.33 -2.33
C ALA A 17 11.04 -1.25 -2.36
N PHE A 18 10.06 -0.88 -3.18
CA PHE A 18 8.89 -1.69 -3.49
C PHE A 18 9.36 -3.03 -4.11
N PRO A 19 8.52 -4.08 -4.10
CA PRO A 19 8.87 -5.48 -4.45
C PRO A 19 9.58 -5.72 -5.80
N LYS A 20 9.62 -4.73 -6.72
CA LYS A 20 10.23 -4.83 -8.05
C LYS A 20 11.72 -5.17 -8.03
N GLU A 21 12.49 -4.74 -7.03
CA GLU A 21 13.92 -5.08 -6.95
C GLU A 21 14.15 -6.55 -6.58
N TYR A 22 13.22 -7.22 -5.90
CA TYR A 22 13.42 -8.60 -5.44
C TYR A 22 13.10 -9.65 -6.50
N LEU A 23 12.28 -9.33 -7.51
CA LEU A 23 12.14 -10.16 -8.72
C LEU A 23 13.45 -10.20 -9.54
N SER A 24 14.36 -9.24 -9.37
CA SER A 24 15.70 -9.30 -9.98
C SER A 24 16.63 -10.32 -9.32
N LEU A 25 16.25 -10.85 -8.13
CA LEU A 25 16.94 -11.98 -7.49
C LEU A 25 16.49 -13.34 -8.04
N ALA A 26 15.33 -13.40 -8.68
CA ALA A 26 14.81 -14.60 -9.32
C ALA A 26 15.42 -14.75 -10.72
N THR A 27 16.08 -15.88 -10.95
CA THR A 27 16.63 -16.29 -12.24
C THR A 27 15.62 -17.22 -12.91
N TRP A 28 15.12 -16.82 -14.08
CA TRP A 28 14.18 -17.63 -14.88
C TRP A 28 14.90 -18.59 -15.85
N GLY A 29 16.22 -18.69 -15.75
CA GLY A 29 17.00 -19.65 -16.52
C GLY A 29 17.07 -21.00 -15.81
N VAL A 30 17.53 -22.02 -16.54
CA VAL A 30 17.76 -23.36 -15.97
C VAL A 30 18.72 -23.26 -14.77
N GLU A 31 18.31 -23.82 -13.64
CA GLU A 31 19.14 -24.04 -12.44
C GLU A 31 19.07 -25.50 -12.02
N GLY A 32 19.74 -25.83 -10.91
CA GLY A 32 19.71 -27.18 -10.38
C GLY A 32 20.43 -28.21 -11.24
N TYR A 33 20.08 -29.48 -11.02
CA TYR A 33 20.67 -30.61 -11.74
C TYR A 33 20.37 -30.61 -13.24
N ALA A 34 19.32 -29.94 -13.72
CA ALA A 34 19.10 -29.77 -15.15
C ALA A 34 20.13 -28.82 -15.78
N LYS A 35 20.73 -27.91 -15.00
CA LYS A 35 21.78 -27.01 -15.47
C LYS A 35 23.18 -27.62 -15.33
N ASP A 36 23.50 -28.04 -14.12
CA ASP A 36 24.83 -28.42 -13.69
C ASP A 36 24.84 -29.92 -13.36
N ASN A 37 25.31 -30.73 -14.31
CA ASN A 37 25.45 -32.17 -14.20
C ASN A 37 26.61 -32.69 -15.09
N PRO A 38 27.08 -33.94 -14.91
CA PRO A 38 28.22 -34.48 -15.65
C PRO A 38 28.03 -34.64 -17.16
N ILE A 39 26.78 -34.64 -17.65
CA ILE A 39 26.43 -34.89 -19.07
C ILE A 39 25.94 -33.65 -19.82
N GLY A 40 25.97 -32.48 -19.17
CA GLY A 40 25.72 -31.16 -19.76
C GLY A 40 24.32 -30.58 -19.49
N ILE A 41 24.19 -29.29 -19.77
CA ILE A 41 22.97 -28.50 -19.51
C ILE A 41 21.78 -28.94 -20.38
N THR A 42 20.59 -28.96 -19.77
CA THR A 42 19.30 -29.07 -20.45
C THR A 42 19.03 -27.80 -21.27
N THR A 43 18.98 -27.94 -22.59
CA THR A 43 18.71 -26.88 -23.56
C THR A 43 17.42 -27.10 -24.36
N GLY A 44 16.80 -28.27 -24.22
CA GLY A 44 15.60 -28.67 -24.95
C GLY A 44 15.81 -28.59 -26.46
N GLY A 45 14.92 -27.88 -27.13
CA GLY A 45 14.92 -27.68 -28.58
C GLY A 45 15.79 -26.56 -29.12
N LYS A 46 16.66 -25.95 -28.32
CA LYS A 46 17.48 -24.80 -28.74
C LYS A 46 18.25 -25.09 -30.03
N GLY A 47 18.18 -24.19 -31.01
CA GLY A 47 18.80 -24.34 -32.33
C GLY A 47 17.96 -25.17 -33.32
N GLY A 48 16.84 -25.73 -32.88
CA GLY A 48 15.88 -26.48 -33.67
C GLY A 48 14.81 -25.63 -34.37
N LYS A 49 13.93 -26.30 -35.12
CA LYS A 49 12.77 -25.66 -35.74
C LYS A 49 11.71 -25.34 -34.68
N THR A 50 11.13 -24.14 -34.78
CA THR A 50 9.96 -23.76 -33.97
C THR A 50 8.68 -24.04 -34.74
N VAL A 51 7.70 -24.67 -34.10
CA VAL A 51 6.36 -24.92 -34.64
C VAL A 51 5.32 -24.56 -33.58
N THR A 52 4.26 -23.86 -33.98
CA THR A 52 3.09 -23.61 -33.13
C THR A 52 1.99 -24.60 -33.51
N VAL A 53 1.37 -25.19 -32.50
CA VAL A 53 0.31 -26.20 -32.64
C VAL A 53 -0.92 -25.80 -31.82
N THR A 54 -2.10 -26.12 -32.34
CA THR A 54 -3.39 -25.77 -31.70
C THR A 54 -4.30 -26.98 -31.49
N THR A 55 -3.99 -28.12 -32.10
CA THR A 55 -4.77 -29.37 -31.99
C THR A 55 -3.96 -30.48 -31.33
N ALA A 56 -4.68 -31.50 -30.82
CA ALA A 56 -4.04 -32.67 -30.20
C ALA A 56 -3.21 -33.46 -31.24
N GLU A 57 -3.71 -33.61 -32.46
CA GLU A 57 -3.05 -34.32 -33.55
C GLU A 57 -1.75 -33.64 -33.96
N GLU A 58 -1.78 -32.31 -34.12
CA GLU A 58 -0.59 -31.50 -34.41
C GLU A 58 0.45 -31.61 -33.30
N LEU A 59 0.00 -31.50 -32.04
CA LEU A 59 0.87 -31.62 -30.88
C LEU A 59 1.56 -32.99 -30.83
N VAL A 60 0.79 -34.07 -30.99
CA VAL A 60 1.31 -35.45 -31.00
C VAL A 60 2.30 -35.67 -32.14
N ALA A 61 2.08 -35.08 -33.32
CA ALA A 61 3.02 -35.17 -34.43
C ALA A 61 4.30 -34.36 -34.16
N ALA A 62 4.16 -33.15 -33.62
CA ALA A 62 5.24 -32.18 -33.47
C ALA A 62 6.28 -32.56 -32.41
N VAL A 63 5.89 -33.24 -31.32
CA VAL A 63 6.81 -33.55 -30.21
C VAL A 63 7.63 -34.83 -30.39
N LYS A 64 7.42 -35.58 -31.48
CA LYS A 64 8.09 -36.87 -31.72
C LYS A 64 9.52 -36.75 -32.22
N GLY A 65 10.29 -37.83 -32.02
CA GLY A 65 11.64 -37.99 -32.56
C GLY A 65 12.72 -37.24 -31.78
N THR A 66 13.95 -37.28 -32.27
CA THR A 66 15.16 -36.85 -31.51
C THR A 66 15.80 -35.56 -32.00
N GLU A 67 15.36 -35.01 -33.14
CA GLU A 67 15.91 -33.76 -33.68
C GLU A 67 15.55 -32.55 -32.81
N PRO A 68 16.45 -31.58 -32.59
CA PRO A 68 16.14 -30.36 -31.84
C PRO A 68 14.90 -29.64 -32.37
N LYS A 69 13.92 -29.35 -31.49
CA LYS A 69 12.67 -28.67 -31.86
C LYS A 69 11.99 -27.93 -30.72
N ILE A 70 11.38 -26.79 -31.03
CA ILE A 70 10.56 -26.01 -30.10
C ILE A 70 9.10 -26.12 -30.55
N VAL A 71 8.27 -26.76 -29.73
CA VAL A 71 6.84 -26.93 -29.96
C VAL A 71 6.09 -25.98 -29.05
N LYS A 72 5.40 -25.01 -29.64
CA LYS A 72 4.57 -24.03 -28.93
C LYS A 72 3.12 -24.48 -28.95
N LEU A 73 2.57 -24.82 -27.79
CA LEU A 73 1.15 -25.16 -27.65
C LEU A 73 0.34 -23.89 -27.40
N LYS A 74 -0.68 -23.63 -28.23
CA LYS A 74 -1.62 -22.52 -28.05
C LYS A 74 -3.03 -23.06 -27.90
N GLY A 75 -3.73 -22.62 -26.85
CA GLY A 75 -5.10 -23.05 -26.57
C GLY A 75 -5.20 -24.38 -25.82
N LYS A 76 -6.46 -24.80 -25.61
CA LYS A 76 -6.79 -26.04 -24.91
C LYS A 76 -6.78 -27.23 -25.86
N VAL A 77 -6.11 -28.30 -25.47
CA VAL A 77 -6.12 -29.60 -26.15
C VAL A 77 -6.58 -30.69 -25.20
N THR A 78 -7.44 -31.57 -25.70
CA THR A 78 -7.82 -32.80 -25.02
C THR A 78 -7.07 -33.95 -25.68
N LEU A 79 -6.10 -34.51 -24.97
CA LEU A 79 -5.29 -35.60 -25.48
C LEU A 79 -6.06 -36.93 -25.41
N PRO A 80 -6.13 -37.70 -26.52
CA PRO A 80 -6.79 -38.99 -26.52
C PRO A 80 -5.96 -40.10 -25.87
N SER A 81 -4.66 -39.87 -25.67
CA SER A 81 -3.71 -40.79 -25.04
C SER A 81 -2.47 -40.02 -24.59
N ARG A 82 -1.64 -40.63 -23.73
CA ARG A 82 -0.44 -39.98 -23.16
C ARG A 82 0.50 -39.43 -24.24
N LEU A 83 0.87 -38.17 -24.12
CA LEU A 83 1.72 -37.46 -25.08
C LEU A 83 3.19 -37.83 -24.90
N LYS A 84 3.74 -38.60 -25.85
CA LYS A 84 5.15 -39.03 -25.81
C LYS A 84 6.06 -37.97 -26.40
N VAL A 85 6.76 -37.24 -25.55
CA VAL A 85 7.72 -36.20 -25.93
C VAL A 85 9.10 -36.83 -26.17
N GLY A 86 9.66 -36.61 -27.36
CA GLY A 86 10.99 -37.11 -27.73
C GLY A 86 12.13 -36.20 -27.26
N SER A 87 13.37 -36.71 -27.35
CA SER A 87 14.59 -36.00 -26.97
C SER A 87 14.80 -34.68 -27.73
N ASN A 88 15.57 -33.76 -27.14
CA ASN A 88 15.89 -32.45 -27.70
C ASN A 88 14.63 -31.61 -28.03
N THR A 89 13.63 -31.66 -27.14
CA THR A 89 12.34 -30.99 -27.36
C THR A 89 12.08 -29.97 -26.27
N SER A 90 11.65 -28.77 -26.67
CA SER A 90 11.01 -27.81 -25.77
C SER A 90 9.52 -27.75 -26.09
N LEU A 91 8.68 -28.29 -25.23
CA LEU A 91 7.24 -28.10 -25.28
C LEU A 91 6.86 -26.92 -24.38
N ILE A 92 6.44 -25.82 -24.99
CA ILE A 92 6.22 -24.54 -24.31
C ILE A 92 4.80 -24.05 -24.56
N GLY A 93 4.05 -23.73 -23.51
CA GLY A 93 2.74 -23.11 -23.66
C GLY A 93 2.81 -21.64 -24.08
N VAL A 94 1.87 -21.20 -24.91
CA VAL A 94 1.73 -19.80 -25.34
C VAL A 94 0.76 -19.07 -24.42
N GLY A 95 1.22 -17.95 -23.85
CA GLY A 95 0.44 -17.11 -22.94
C GLY A 95 -0.11 -17.89 -21.74
N LEU A 96 -1.42 -17.76 -21.49
CA LEU A 96 -2.16 -18.44 -20.43
C LEU A 96 -3.10 -19.55 -20.95
N THR A 97 -3.12 -19.78 -22.27
CA THR A 97 -4.17 -20.58 -22.91
C THR A 97 -3.79 -22.05 -23.11
N ALA A 98 -2.51 -22.39 -23.00
CA ALA A 98 -1.98 -23.74 -23.20
C ALA A 98 -2.46 -24.69 -22.09
N HIS A 99 -3.55 -25.40 -22.36
CA HIS A 99 -4.22 -26.27 -21.38
C HIS A 99 -4.34 -27.70 -21.92
N ILE A 100 -3.71 -28.66 -21.25
CA ILE A 100 -3.78 -30.08 -21.56
C ILE A 100 -4.77 -30.76 -20.60
N THR A 101 -5.68 -31.54 -21.17
CA THR A 101 -6.65 -32.39 -20.45
C THR A 101 -6.77 -33.75 -21.14
N GLY A 102 -7.51 -34.70 -20.55
CA GLY A 102 -7.72 -36.04 -21.12
C GLY A 102 -6.63 -37.03 -20.71
N ALA A 103 -5.39 -36.83 -21.17
CA ALA A 103 -4.24 -37.67 -20.83
C ALA A 103 -2.98 -36.83 -20.52
N GLY A 104 -2.05 -37.40 -19.75
CA GLY A 104 -0.82 -36.74 -19.33
C GLY A 104 0.30 -36.75 -20.37
N VAL A 105 1.47 -36.27 -19.95
CA VAL A 105 2.69 -36.15 -20.78
C VAL A 105 3.74 -37.16 -20.32
N ASP A 106 4.32 -37.91 -21.26
CA ASP A 106 5.40 -38.86 -21.02
C ASP A 106 6.71 -38.37 -21.63
N VAL A 107 7.76 -38.31 -20.81
CA VAL A 107 9.15 -38.31 -21.27
C VAL A 107 9.71 -39.70 -20.98
N TYR A 108 9.85 -40.52 -22.02
CA TYR A 108 10.23 -41.92 -21.89
C TYR A 108 11.43 -42.24 -22.77
N HIS A 109 12.53 -42.73 -22.17
CA HIS A 109 13.83 -42.82 -22.85
C HIS A 109 14.25 -41.50 -23.51
N GLY A 110 13.84 -40.40 -22.89
CA GLY A 110 14.08 -39.05 -23.37
C GLY A 110 15.36 -38.47 -22.78
N ASP A 111 15.93 -37.54 -23.52
CA ASP A 111 17.12 -36.80 -23.11
C ASP A 111 16.99 -35.35 -23.57
N ASN A 112 17.38 -34.41 -22.73
CA ASN A 112 17.37 -32.98 -23.04
C ASN A 112 15.98 -32.46 -23.42
N VAL A 113 15.06 -32.41 -22.45
CA VAL A 113 13.65 -32.02 -22.65
C VAL A 113 13.26 -30.87 -21.72
N ILE A 114 12.50 -29.90 -22.25
CA ILE A 114 11.92 -28.79 -21.49
C ILE A 114 10.39 -28.87 -21.61
N LEU A 115 9.69 -28.90 -20.48
CA LEU A 115 8.24 -28.81 -20.38
C LEU A 115 7.89 -27.54 -19.60
N GLN A 116 7.37 -26.52 -20.28
CA GLN A 116 7.29 -25.17 -19.72
C GLN A 116 5.97 -24.46 -20.01
N ASN A 117 5.43 -23.75 -19.01
CA ASN A 117 4.24 -22.90 -19.16
C ASN A 117 2.97 -23.64 -19.63
N LEU A 118 2.78 -24.87 -19.17
CA LEU A 118 1.63 -25.71 -19.48
C LEU A 118 0.70 -25.78 -18.28
N LYS A 119 -0.61 -25.61 -18.51
CA LYS A 119 -1.63 -26.00 -17.55
C LYS A 119 -2.02 -27.44 -17.85
N ILE A 120 -1.86 -28.37 -16.91
CA ILE A 120 -2.22 -29.78 -17.07
C ILE A 120 -3.12 -30.16 -15.91
N THR A 121 -4.40 -30.45 -16.19
CA THR A 121 -5.37 -30.66 -15.10
C THR A 121 -6.33 -31.81 -15.36
N HIS A 122 -6.82 -32.39 -14.26
CA HIS A 122 -7.85 -33.45 -14.26
C HIS A 122 -7.48 -34.66 -15.13
N ILE A 123 -6.24 -35.15 -15.03
CA ILE A 123 -5.79 -36.35 -15.72
C ILE A 123 -6.20 -37.59 -14.93
N LEU A 124 -7.14 -38.37 -15.48
CA LEU A 124 -7.66 -39.60 -14.86
C LEU A 124 -6.79 -40.81 -15.18
N ASP A 125 -6.17 -40.82 -16.37
CA ASP A 125 -5.32 -41.93 -16.84
C ASP A 125 -3.85 -41.65 -16.49
N ASN A 126 -3.51 -41.92 -15.23
CA ASN A 126 -2.16 -41.81 -14.65
C ASN A 126 -1.73 -40.33 -14.39
N ASP A 127 -0.44 -39.99 -14.45
CA ASP A 127 0.07 -38.71 -13.94
C ASP A 127 -0.10 -37.55 -14.93
N CYS A 128 -0.05 -36.30 -14.45
CA CYS A 128 0.04 -35.14 -15.36
C CYS A 128 1.34 -35.17 -16.20
N ILE A 129 2.48 -35.45 -15.57
CA ILE A 129 3.77 -35.68 -16.22
C ILE A 129 4.43 -36.91 -15.61
N THR A 130 4.85 -37.85 -16.46
CA THR A 130 5.70 -38.98 -16.05
C THR A 130 7.04 -38.92 -16.79
N ILE A 131 8.13 -38.81 -16.05
CA ILE A 131 9.50 -38.86 -16.54
C ILE A 131 10.07 -40.23 -16.17
N ARG A 132 10.36 -41.05 -17.17
CA ARG A 132 10.72 -42.45 -16.98
C ARG A 132 11.95 -42.83 -17.80
N ASN A 133 12.97 -43.37 -17.14
CA ASN A 133 14.25 -43.74 -17.76
C ASN A 133 14.80 -42.64 -18.68
N SER A 134 14.79 -41.41 -18.19
CA SER A 134 15.07 -40.22 -18.98
C SER A 134 16.02 -39.29 -18.24
N THR A 135 16.78 -38.47 -18.97
CA THR A 135 17.74 -37.56 -18.36
C THR A 135 17.68 -36.14 -18.90
N ARG A 136 18.24 -35.18 -18.16
CA ARG A 136 18.27 -33.75 -18.53
C ARG A 136 16.86 -33.23 -18.86
N VAL A 137 15.98 -33.25 -17.87
CA VAL A 137 14.60 -32.76 -18.00
C VAL A 137 14.37 -31.54 -17.11
N TRP A 138 13.74 -30.50 -17.66
CA TRP A 138 13.36 -29.30 -16.93
C TRP A 138 11.84 -29.09 -17.00
N VAL A 139 11.18 -29.13 -15.85
CA VAL A 139 9.74 -28.90 -15.69
C VAL A 139 9.55 -27.55 -15.01
N ASP A 140 9.07 -26.56 -15.74
CA ASP A 140 9.17 -25.16 -15.32
C ASP A 140 7.92 -24.31 -15.60
N HIS A 141 7.47 -23.48 -14.65
CA HIS A 141 6.30 -22.58 -14.84
C HIS A 141 4.99 -23.25 -15.26
N ASN A 142 4.79 -24.51 -14.89
CA ASN A 142 3.55 -25.21 -15.19
C ASN A 142 2.53 -25.03 -14.06
N GLU A 143 1.27 -25.25 -14.37
CA GLU A 143 0.18 -25.33 -13.39
C GLU A 143 -0.41 -26.74 -13.42
N PHE A 144 -0.44 -27.39 -12.26
CA PHE A 144 -0.99 -28.73 -12.07
C PHE A 144 -2.13 -28.67 -11.07
N ALA A 145 -3.29 -29.17 -11.46
CA ALA A 145 -4.48 -29.15 -10.61
C ALA A 145 -5.46 -30.28 -10.91
N SER A 146 -6.26 -30.62 -9.92
CA SER A 146 -7.35 -31.60 -10.04
C SER A 146 -8.50 -31.22 -9.08
N ASP A 147 -9.10 -32.20 -8.41
CA ASP A 147 -10.04 -31.99 -7.32
C ASP A 147 -9.65 -32.86 -6.12
N ILE A 148 -9.19 -32.22 -5.04
CA ILE A 148 -8.82 -32.91 -3.79
C ILE A 148 -10.03 -33.56 -3.10
N ASN A 149 -11.27 -33.16 -3.39
CA ASN A 149 -12.44 -33.69 -2.71
C ASN A 149 -12.82 -35.11 -3.18
N GLN A 150 -12.26 -35.57 -4.31
CA GLN A 150 -12.53 -36.91 -4.85
C GLN A 150 -11.76 -38.04 -4.13
N GLY A 151 -10.84 -37.68 -3.22
CA GLY A 151 -10.00 -38.63 -2.50
C GLY A 151 -8.68 -38.96 -3.21
N PRO A 152 -7.81 -39.75 -2.54
CA PRO A 152 -6.41 -39.93 -2.93
C PRO A 152 -6.14 -40.72 -4.22
N ASP A 153 -7.06 -41.57 -4.65
CA ASP A 153 -6.87 -42.48 -5.80
C ASP A 153 -7.74 -42.14 -7.00
N HIS A 154 -8.55 -41.07 -6.94
CA HIS A 154 -9.34 -40.66 -8.10
C HIS A 154 -8.46 -40.09 -9.22
N TYR A 155 -7.43 -39.35 -8.82
CA TYR A 155 -6.34 -38.90 -9.70
C TYR A 155 -5.04 -39.50 -9.17
N ASP A 156 -4.10 -39.83 -10.07
CA ASP A 156 -2.80 -40.41 -9.70
C ASP A 156 -1.80 -39.31 -9.30
N GLY A 157 -0.63 -39.19 -9.96
CA GLY A 157 0.37 -38.16 -9.69
C GLY A 157 0.20 -36.85 -10.48
N GLN A 158 0.86 -35.78 -10.03
CA GLN A 158 1.09 -34.59 -10.88
C GLN A 158 2.41 -34.72 -11.63
N VAL A 159 3.54 -34.92 -10.94
CA VAL A 159 4.86 -35.04 -11.58
C VAL A 159 5.63 -36.21 -10.99
N ASP A 160 5.73 -37.29 -11.75
CA ASP A 160 6.41 -38.52 -11.33
C ASP A 160 7.74 -38.70 -12.08
N ILE A 161 8.80 -38.98 -11.33
CA ILE A 161 10.17 -39.13 -11.82
C ILE A 161 10.67 -40.50 -11.40
N ILE A 162 10.74 -41.44 -12.33
CA ILE A 162 10.82 -42.87 -11.99
C ILE A 162 11.82 -43.61 -12.89
N ARG A 163 12.26 -44.79 -12.45
CA ARG A 163 13.05 -45.77 -13.21
C ARG A 163 14.34 -45.21 -13.83
N ALA A 164 15.36 -45.02 -13.01
CA ALA A 164 16.69 -44.51 -13.40
C ALA A 164 16.68 -43.15 -14.11
N SER A 165 15.59 -42.38 -13.97
CA SER A 165 15.57 -41.01 -14.48
C SER A 165 16.56 -40.15 -13.69
N ASP A 166 17.20 -39.17 -14.34
CA ASP A 166 18.32 -38.48 -13.70
C ASP A 166 18.58 -37.07 -14.22
N TRP A 167 19.20 -36.22 -13.39
CA TRP A 167 19.57 -34.84 -13.72
C TRP A 167 18.36 -33.95 -14.08
N ILE A 168 17.41 -33.85 -13.14
CA ILE A 168 16.11 -33.21 -13.36
C ILE A 168 15.95 -31.97 -12.49
N THR A 169 15.26 -30.97 -12.99
CA THR A 169 14.85 -29.80 -12.20
C THR A 169 13.37 -29.51 -12.41
N VAL A 170 12.67 -29.32 -11.29
CA VAL A 170 11.26 -28.95 -11.19
C VAL A 170 11.21 -27.59 -10.51
N SER A 171 10.93 -26.53 -11.26
CA SER A 171 11.03 -25.16 -10.76
C SER A 171 9.85 -24.29 -11.10
N TRP A 172 9.51 -23.35 -10.23
CA TRP A 172 8.49 -22.33 -10.51
C TRP A 172 7.12 -22.91 -10.94
N ASN A 173 6.80 -24.14 -10.58
CA ASN A 173 5.50 -24.72 -10.89
C ASN A 173 4.50 -24.41 -9.78
N TYR A 174 3.22 -24.30 -10.15
CA TYR A 174 2.13 -24.16 -9.21
C TYR A 174 1.34 -25.47 -9.16
N PHE A 175 1.40 -26.14 -8.01
CA PHE A 175 0.70 -27.37 -7.70
C PHE A 175 -0.44 -27.07 -6.74
N HIS A 176 -1.67 -27.43 -7.09
CA HIS A 176 -2.77 -27.20 -6.15
C HIS A 176 -3.94 -28.16 -6.31
N ASP A 177 -4.75 -28.25 -5.25
CA ASP A 177 -6.04 -28.94 -5.23
C ASP A 177 -5.90 -30.42 -5.68
N HIS A 178 -4.98 -31.15 -5.06
CA HIS A 178 -4.63 -32.51 -5.46
C HIS A 178 -4.10 -33.35 -4.29
N TRP A 179 -4.27 -34.67 -4.35
CA TRP A 179 -3.77 -35.57 -3.31
C TRP A 179 -2.28 -35.87 -3.45
N LYS A 180 -1.87 -36.65 -4.46
CA LYS A 180 -0.50 -37.21 -4.56
C LYS A 180 0.34 -36.40 -5.54
N SER A 181 1.08 -35.39 -5.08
CA SER A 181 1.69 -34.44 -6.02
C SER A 181 2.86 -35.00 -6.85
N SER A 182 4.01 -35.29 -6.24
CA SER A 182 5.23 -35.66 -6.98
C SER A 182 5.97 -36.83 -6.34
N LEU A 183 6.09 -37.93 -7.09
CA LEU A 183 6.83 -39.12 -6.67
C LEU A 183 8.20 -39.21 -7.36
N VAL A 184 9.25 -39.53 -6.60
CA VAL A 184 10.60 -39.79 -7.12
C VAL A 184 11.01 -41.23 -6.78
N GLY A 185 10.99 -42.12 -7.78
CA GLY A 185 11.18 -43.56 -7.60
C GLY A 185 9.88 -44.26 -7.18
N ASN A 186 9.26 -45.02 -8.09
CA ASN A 186 7.88 -45.49 -7.93
C ASN A 186 7.70 -46.71 -7.04
N ASP A 187 8.73 -47.55 -6.89
CA ASP A 187 8.62 -48.84 -6.21
C ASP A 187 9.94 -49.17 -5.48
N ALA A 188 9.84 -49.57 -4.21
CA ALA A 188 11.00 -49.94 -3.41
C ALA A 188 11.75 -51.18 -3.94
N THR A 189 11.08 -52.03 -4.73
CA THR A 189 11.71 -53.20 -5.36
C THR A 189 12.64 -52.83 -6.52
N PHE A 190 12.56 -51.60 -7.05
CA PHE A 190 13.46 -51.10 -8.10
C PHE A 190 14.76 -50.50 -7.58
N ARG A 191 15.18 -50.86 -6.37
CA ARG A 191 16.45 -50.40 -5.79
C ARG A 191 17.62 -50.54 -6.76
N ASP A 192 17.84 -51.71 -7.34
CA ASP A 192 19.00 -51.95 -8.23
C ASP A 192 18.98 -51.08 -9.50
N LEU A 193 17.80 -50.59 -9.89
CA LEU A 193 17.61 -49.70 -11.05
C LEU A 193 17.73 -48.23 -10.65
N ASP A 194 17.18 -47.82 -9.52
CA ASP A 194 17.06 -46.41 -9.12
C ASP A 194 18.23 -45.93 -8.26
N PHE A 195 18.92 -46.84 -7.56
CA PHE A 195 20.03 -46.49 -6.69
C PHE A 195 21.22 -45.94 -7.50
N GLY A 196 21.65 -44.72 -7.15
CA GLY A 196 22.67 -43.98 -7.90
C GLY A 196 22.13 -43.08 -9.02
N HIS A 197 20.80 -43.05 -9.21
CA HIS A 197 20.10 -42.13 -10.12
C HIS A 197 19.21 -41.17 -9.33
N LEU A 198 18.18 -40.59 -9.99
CA LEU A 198 17.17 -39.73 -9.37
C LEU A 198 17.75 -38.49 -8.68
N HIS A 199 18.74 -37.84 -9.32
CA HIS A 199 19.21 -36.51 -8.91
C HIS A 199 18.20 -35.45 -9.34
N VAL A 200 17.40 -34.96 -8.39
CA VAL A 200 16.29 -34.03 -8.66
C VAL A 200 16.43 -32.74 -7.85
N THR A 201 16.18 -31.61 -8.50
CA THR A 201 16.10 -30.31 -7.82
C THR A 201 14.66 -29.81 -7.83
N TYR A 202 14.15 -29.39 -6.67
CA TYR A 202 12.88 -28.68 -6.54
C TYR A 202 13.14 -27.27 -6.01
N HIS A 203 12.78 -26.23 -6.77
CA HIS A 203 12.90 -24.87 -6.25
C HIS A 203 11.86 -23.87 -6.71
N HIS A 204 11.52 -22.93 -5.83
CA HIS A 204 10.58 -21.84 -6.13
C HIS A 204 9.21 -22.32 -6.62
N ASN A 205 8.86 -23.59 -6.37
CA ASN A 205 7.52 -24.10 -6.62
C ASN A 205 6.57 -23.65 -5.50
N TYR A 206 5.29 -23.63 -5.83
CA TYR A 206 4.22 -23.31 -4.90
C TYR A 206 3.24 -24.48 -4.84
N TRP A 207 3.14 -25.12 -3.68
CA TRP A 207 2.13 -26.12 -3.36
C TRP A 207 1.04 -25.49 -2.48
N ARG A 208 -0.22 -25.60 -2.89
CA ARG A 208 -1.38 -25.12 -2.12
C ARG A 208 -2.49 -26.16 -2.06
N ASN A 209 -3.03 -26.44 -0.88
CA ASN A 209 -4.18 -27.33 -0.70
C ASN A 209 -3.90 -28.74 -1.27
N MET A 210 -3.01 -29.47 -0.59
CA MET A 210 -2.43 -30.71 -1.07
C MET A 210 -2.59 -31.85 -0.05
N GLY A 211 -2.64 -33.09 -0.53
CA GLY A 211 -2.66 -34.29 0.32
C GLY A 211 -1.27 -34.70 0.82
N THR A 212 -0.48 -35.30 -0.07
CA THR A 212 0.83 -35.95 0.14
C THR A 212 1.82 -35.61 -0.99
N ARG A 213 3.10 -35.97 -0.80
CA ARG A 213 4.16 -36.01 -1.83
C ARG A 213 4.62 -34.66 -2.41
N GLY A 214 5.16 -33.77 -1.59
CA GLY A 214 5.69 -32.46 -1.99
C GLY A 214 7.21 -32.27 -2.08
N PRO A 215 8.09 -33.21 -2.51
CA PRO A 215 7.87 -34.53 -3.10
C PRO A 215 7.96 -35.69 -2.08
N ALA A 216 7.59 -36.90 -2.52
CA ALA A 216 7.95 -38.14 -1.85
C ALA A 216 8.98 -38.91 -2.68
N GLY A 217 10.05 -39.46 -2.09
CA GLY A 217 10.98 -40.24 -2.90
C GLY A 217 11.81 -41.32 -2.24
N ARG A 218 12.44 -42.10 -3.11
CA ARG A 218 13.18 -43.35 -2.87
C ARG A 218 14.56 -43.28 -3.55
N PHE A 219 15.59 -43.81 -2.89
CA PHE A 219 16.96 -44.07 -3.40
C PHE A 219 17.78 -42.88 -3.96
N GLY A 220 17.15 -41.76 -4.32
CA GLY A 220 17.75 -40.64 -5.04
C GLY A 220 18.39 -39.58 -4.16
N HIS A 221 18.83 -38.50 -4.82
CA HIS A 221 19.37 -37.29 -4.17
C HIS A 221 18.55 -36.08 -4.57
N GLN A 222 17.78 -35.54 -3.63
CA GLN A 222 16.86 -34.45 -3.90
C GLN A 222 17.26 -33.17 -3.17
N HIS A 223 17.53 -32.10 -3.92
CA HIS A 223 17.76 -30.77 -3.34
C HIS A 223 16.49 -29.94 -3.44
N ILE A 224 15.92 -29.58 -2.29
CA ILE A 224 14.62 -28.94 -2.17
C ILE A 224 14.81 -27.58 -1.50
N TYR A 225 14.65 -26.49 -2.25
CA TYR A 225 14.92 -25.15 -1.71
C TYR A 225 14.01 -24.02 -2.19
N ASN A 226 13.78 -23.02 -1.33
CA ASN A 226 12.89 -21.86 -1.59
C ASN A 226 11.49 -22.21 -2.12
N ASN A 227 10.94 -23.37 -1.79
CA ASN A 227 9.56 -23.70 -2.14
C ASN A 227 8.59 -23.15 -1.08
N LEU A 228 7.35 -22.88 -1.49
CA LEU A 228 6.25 -22.51 -0.61
C LEU A 228 5.25 -23.67 -0.53
N TYR A 229 4.92 -24.08 0.69
CA TYR A 229 3.90 -25.08 1.00
C TYR A 229 2.81 -24.44 1.86
N GLU A 230 1.58 -24.43 1.37
CA GLU A 230 0.39 -23.94 2.07
C GLU A 230 -0.68 -25.03 2.10
N ASP A 231 -1.20 -25.33 3.29
CA ASP A 231 -2.31 -26.27 3.50
C ASP A 231 -2.02 -27.68 2.96
N PHE A 232 -0.98 -28.32 3.50
CA PHE A 232 -0.62 -29.72 3.21
C PHE A 232 -1.20 -30.67 4.28
N LEU A 233 -2.13 -31.55 3.91
CA LEU A 233 -2.88 -32.38 4.87
C LEU A 233 -2.00 -33.40 5.60
N TYR A 234 -1.01 -33.99 4.94
CA TYR A 234 -0.10 -35.00 5.49
C TYR A 234 1.37 -34.64 5.20
N GLN A 235 2.22 -35.63 4.92
CA GLN A 235 3.63 -35.40 4.65
C GLN A 235 3.83 -34.62 3.35
N ALA A 236 4.40 -33.41 3.48
CA ALA A 236 4.91 -32.65 2.35
C ALA A 236 6.19 -33.32 1.82
N ILE A 237 7.36 -33.05 2.40
CA ILE A 237 8.59 -33.72 1.97
C ILE A 237 8.68 -35.09 2.65
N HIS A 238 8.68 -36.18 1.88
CA HIS A 238 8.78 -37.55 2.42
C HIS A 238 9.97 -38.30 1.83
N SER A 239 11.00 -38.52 2.65
CA SER A 239 12.20 -39.26 2.26
C SER A 239 12.11 -40.69 2.80
N ARG A 240 12.05 -41.69 1.93
CA ARG A 240 11.94 -43.11 2.28
C ARG A 240 12.89 -43.96 1.45
N SER A 241 13.05 -45.23 1.78
CA SER A 241 13.87 -46.20 1.05
C SER A 241 15.27 -45.67 0.71
N ASP A 242 16.06 -45.29 1.73
CA ASP A 242 17.42 -44.74 1.62
C ASP A 242 17.56 -43.45 0.77
N ASN A 243 16.47 -42.78 0.41
CA ASN A 243 16.51 -41.50 -0.29
C ASN A 243 17.25 -40.44 0.52
N GLN A 244 17.99 -39.56 -0.15
CA GLN A 244 18.75 -38.48 0.46
C GLN A 244 18.13 -37.15 0.09
N VAL A 245 17.69 -36.35 1.07
CA VAL A 245 17.21 -34.97 0.81
C VAL A 245 18.07 -33.91 1.49
N LEU A 246 18.33 -32.82 0.77
CA LEU A 246 18.87 -31.57 1.30
C LEU A 246 17.76 -30.52 1.25
N VAL A 247 17.37 -29.99 2.42
CA VAL A 247 16.21 -29.10 2.56
C VAL A 247 16.63 -27.72 3.06
N GLU A 248 16.45 -26.68 2.24
CA GLU A 248 17.00 -25.33 2.49
C GLU A 248 16.05 -24.18 2.15
N GLY A 249 15.84 -23.23 3.07
CA GLY A 249 15.13 -21.99 2.73
C GLY A 249 13.65 -22.13 2.33
N ASN A 250 13.02 -23.29 2.56
CA ASN A 250 11.60 -23.51 2.25
C ASN A 250 10.69 -22.90 3.32
N VAL A 251 9.45 -22.60 2.94
CA VAL A 251 8.45 -22.01 3.83
C VAL A 251 7.17 -22.86 3.84
N PHE A 252 6.72 -23.21 5.04
CA PHE A 252 5.51 -23.99 5.32
C PHE A 252 4.51 -23.14 6.12
N ARG A 253 3.24 -23.17 5.71
CA ARG A 253 2.17 -22.27 6.17
C ARG A 253 0.82 -22.95 6.20
N GLY A 254 -0.16 -22.25 6.79
CA GLY A 254 -1.54 -22.71 6.88
C GLY A 254 -1.66 -24.00 7.70
N ASN A 255 -2.55 -24.88 7.28
CA ASN A 255 -2.84 -26.18 7.89
C ASN A 255 -1.86 -27.28 7.45
N THR A 256 -0.60 -26.93 7.15
CA THR A 256 0.42 -27.93 6.82
C THR A 256 0.76 -28.77 8.06
N SER A 257 0.48 -30.07 8.01
CA SER A 257 0.60 -30.95 9.18
C SER A 257 2.03 -31.45 9.42
N GLU A 258 2.70 -32.00 8.40
CA GLU A 258 4.06 -32.51 8.49
C GLU A 258 4.89 -32.01 7.30
N ALA A 259 5.83 -31.11 7.56
CA ALA A 259 6.64 -30.47 6.53
C ALA A 259 7.70 -31.40 5.94
N LEU A 260 8.28 -32.25 6.80
CA LEU A 260 9.35 -33.16 6.44
C LEU A 260 9.29 -34.41 7.31
N SER A 261 9.29 -35.58 6.67
CA SER A 261 9.42 -36.87 7.32
C SER A 261 10.49 -37.72 6.63
N THR A 262 11.32 -38.40 7.41
CA THR A 262 12.18 -39.50 6.92
C THR A 262 11.72 -40.87 7.41
N TYR A 263 10.62 -40.92 8.16
CA TYR A 263 10.07 -42.17 8.64
C TYR A 263 9.46 -42.95 7.48
N GLY A 264 9.82 -44.22 7.33
CA GLY A 264 9.48 -45.06 6.18
C GLY A 264 7.99 -45.45 6.09
N LEU A 265 7.15 -45.02 7.04
CA LEU A 265 5.71 -45.28 6.99
C LEU A 265 5.06 -44.50 5.84
N VAL A 266 4.53 -45.24 4.88
CA VAL A 266 3.64 -44.78 3.84
C VAL A 266 2.22 -44.87 4.38
N ILE A 267 1.62 -43.73 4.66
CA ILE A 267 0.28 -43.67 5.25
C ILE A 267 -0.77 -44.32 4.32
N PRO A 268 -1.91 -44.82 4.85
CA PRO A 268 -2.94 -45.47 4.04
C PRO A 268 -3.42 -44.63 2.85
N MET A 269 -3.52 -43.30 3.02
CA MET A 269 -3.94 -42.37 1.97
C MET A 269 -2.90 -42.18 0.85
N ASP A 270 -1.66 -42.66 1.05
CA ASP A 270 -0.57 -42.60 0.06
C ASP A 270 -0.15 -43.99 -0.45
N SER A 271 -0.59 -45.04 0.22
CA SER A 271 -0.21 -46.42 -0.04
C SER A 271 -1.01 -47.01 -1.20
N PRO A 272 -0.39 -47.80 -2.09
CA PRO A 272 -1.11 -48.59 -3.08
C PRO A 272 -1.88 -49.79 -2.48
N ASN A 273 -1.63 -50.12 -1.20
CA ASN A 273 -2.27 -51.23 -0.50
C ASN A 273 -3.50 -50.76 0.28
N THR A 274 -4.55 -51.58 0.28
CA THR A 274 -5.81 -51.28 0.98
C THR A 274 -5.78 -51.60 2.48
N CYS A 275 -4.61 -51.88 3.07
CA CYS A 275 -4.51 -52.04 4.53
C CYS A 275 -4.78 -50.70 5.20
N THR A 276 -5.59 -50.70 6.26
CA THR A 276 -5.80 -49.51 7.11
C THR A 276 -4.54 -49.06 7.85
N CYS A 277 -3.46 -49.84 7.78
CA CYS A 277 -2.20 -49.62 8.46
C CYS A 277 -1.16 -48.82 7.64
N GLY A 278 -1.30 -48.76 6.31
CA GLY A 278 -0.25 -48.24 5.42
C GLY A 278 0.84 -49.27 5.13
N ASP A 279 1.91 -48.85 4.45
CA ASP A 279 3.07 -49.70 4.14
C ASP A 279 4.32 -49.22 4.90
N GLU A 280 5.14 -50.16 5.35
CA GLU A 280 6.45 -49.84 5.92
C GLU A 280 7.55 -50.04 4.88
N GLU A 281 8.31 -48.99 4.65
CA GLU A 281 9.56 -49.03 3.90
C GLU A 281 10.75 -48.75 4.82
N LEU A 282 11.97 -48.94 4.31
CA LEU A 282 13.13 -48.39 5.01
C LEU A 282 12.96 -46.88 5.14
N ASP A 283 13.43 -46.33 6.25
CA ASP A 283 13.55 -44.88 6.41
C ASP A 283 14.46 -44.28 5.32
N GLY A 284 14.21 -43.02 5.00
CA GLY A 284 15.13 -42.22 4.20
C GLY A 284 16.06 -41.39 5.09
N TYR A 285 16.72 -40.44 4.47
CA TYR A 285 17.64 -39.51 5.12
C TYR A 285 17.30 -38.07 4.76
N ALA A 286 17.53 -37.16 5.70
CA ALA A 286 17.43 -35.73 5.46
C ALA A 286 18.57 -34.96 6.13
N ASN A 287 19.07 -33.95 5.42
CA ASN A 287 19.97 -32.93 5.95
C ASN A 287 19.35 -31.54 5.76
N LEU A 288 19.59 -30.67 6.74
CA LEU A 288 19.14 -29.29 6.73
C LEU A 288 20.35 -28.40 6.44
N GLY A 289 20.25 -27.58 5.39
CA GLY A 289 21.24 -26.54 5.09
C GLY A 289 20.80 -25.20 5.66
N ALA A 290 20.49 -24.23 4.80
CA ALA A 290 19.95 -22.94 5.21
C ALA A 290 18.60 -23.06 5.93
N LYS A 291 18.34 -22.12 6.85
CA LYS A 291 17.14 -22.11 7.70
C LYS A 291 15.86 -22.20 6.86
N ASN A 292 15.02 -23.20 7.16
CA ASN A 292 13.64 -23.30 6.70
C ASN A 292 12.69 -22.61 7.69
N ASP A 293 11.50 -22.24 7.23
CA ASP A 293 10.41 -21.75 8.05
C ASP A 293 9.29 -22.80 8.09
N TRP A 294 9.25 -23.60 9.15
CA TRP A 294 8.34 -24.73 9.29
C TRP A 294 6.90 -24.34 9.67
N GLY A 295 6.64 -23.08 10.01
CA GLY A 295 5.33 -22.68 10.53
C GLY A 295 4.91 -23.51 11.76
N LYS A 296 3.71 -24.09 11.71
CA LYS A 296 3.18 -25.01 12.74
C LYS A 296 3.40 -26.50 12.39
N ALA A 297 4.02 -26.80 11.26
CA ALA A 297 4.15 -28.16 10.75
C ALA A 297 5.18 -28.97 11.55
N GLY A 298 4.90 -30.27 11.70
CA GLY A 298 5.82 -31.24 12.26
C GLY A 298 7.03 -31.49 11.35
N VAL A 299 8.15 -31.85 11.97
CA VAL A 299 9.37 -32.28 11.29
C VAL A 299 9.87 -33.54 12.00
N ASN A 300 9.92 -34.66 11.28
CA ASN A 300 10.35 -35.96 11.79
C ASN A 300 11.53 -36.51 10.99
N ILE A 301 12.75 -36.28 11.50
CA ILE A 301 13.98 -36.79 10.89
C ILE A 301 14.50 -37.93 11.76
N THR A 302 14.22 -39.16 11.34
CA THR A 302 14.69 -40.40 11.96
C THR A 302 16.16 -40.68 11.63
N GLN A 303 16.63 -40.31 10.44
CA GLN A 303 18.03 -40.51 10.03
C GLN A 303 18.60 -39.30 9.27
N LYS A 304 19.90 -39.05 9.49
CA LYS A 304 20.67 -38.02 8.76
C LYS A 304 21.63 -38.71 7.81
N GLY A 305 21.66 -38.23 6.57
CA GLY A 305 22.44 -38.85 5.50
C GLY A 305 23.74 -38.11 5.21
N ASN A 306 24.34 -38.33 4.04
CA ASN A 306 25.60 -37.71 3.65
C ASN A 306 25.45 -36.54 2.64
N PHE A 307 24.24 -36.27 2.18
CA PHE A 307 23.98 -35.18 1.24
C PHE A 307 23.83 -33.82 1.96
N TYR A 308 24.95 -33.19 2.33
CA TYR A 308 24.97 -31.92 3.09
C TYR A 308 25.03 -30.67 2.22
N LYS A 309 25.29 -30.83 0.93
CA LYS A 309 25.52 -29.73 -0.01
C LYS A 309 25.20 -30.20 -1.42
N ALA A 310 24.52 -29.35 -2.19
CA ALA A 310 24.33 -29.59 -3.62
C ALA A 310 25.63 -29.34 -4.41
N ASP A 311 25.86 -30.14 -5.44
CA ASP A 311 27.11 -30.11 -6.24
C ASP A 311 27.13 -29.00 -7.32
N TYR A 312 26.20 -28.06 -7.25
CA TYR A 312 26.06 -26.94 -8.18
C TYR A 312 25.94 -25.60 -7.45
N LYS A 313 26.07 -24.50 -8.21
CA LYS A 313 25.94 -23.15 -7.66
C LYS A 313 24.50 -22.67 -7.76
N TYR A 314 23.97 -22.19 -6.64
CA TYR A 314 22.62 -21.65 -6.53
C TYR A 314 22.62 -20.46 -5.58
N LYS A 315 21.56 -19.65 -5.65
CA LYS A 315 21.36 -18.53 -4.74
C LYS A 315 20.04 -18.69 -4.03
N LEU A 316 20.08 -18.67 -2.70
CA LEU A 316 18.87 -18.69 -1.89
C LEU A 316 18.20 -17.32 -1.90
N THR A 317 16.90 -17.31 -2.20
CA THR A 317 16.01 -16.18 -1.94
C THR A 317 15.96 -15.98 -0.43
N PRO A 318 16.08 -14.73 0.08
CA PRO A 318 15.94 -14.48 1.50
C PRO A 318 14.64 -15.09 2.04
N LEU A 319 14.73 -15.90 3.10
CA LEU A 319 13.62 -16.73 3.60
C LEU A 319 12.28 -15.98 3.75
N LYS A 320 12.31 -14.73 4.21
CA LYS A 320 11.11 -13.88 4.37
C LYS A 320 10.41 -13.51 3.05
N LEU A 321 11.14 -13.55 1.95
CA LEU A 321 10.65 -13.20 0.62
C LEU A 321 10.16 -14.42 -0.16
N VAL A 322 10.54 -15.64 0.24
CA VAL A 322 10.17 -16.89 -0.44
C VAL A 322 8.67 -16.99 -0.71
N PRO A 323 7.75 -16.68 0.23
CA PRO A 323 6.31 -16.76 -0.05
C PRO A 323 5.87 -15.78 -1.14
N THR A 324 6.38 -14.55 -1.11
CA THR A 324 6.06 -13.52 -2.11
C THR A 324 6.64 -13.88 -3.47
N VAL A 325 7.89 -14.35 -3.51
CA VAL A 325 8.59 -14.71 -4.75
C VAL A 325 7.92 -15.93 -5.40
N ALA A 326 7.66 -17.00 -4.64
CA ALA A 326 6.98 -18.18 -5.15
C ALA A 326 5.56 -17.87 -5.66
N LYS A 327 4.75 -17.11 -4.92
CA LYS A 327 3.38 -16.73 -5.37
C LYS A 327 3.35 -15.86 -6.62
N LEU A 328 4.33 -14.97 -6.78
CA LEU A 328 4.39 -14.09 -7.95
C LEU A 328 4.97 -14.76 -9.18
N GLY A 329 5.88 -15.72 -8.99
CA GLY A 329 6.63 -16.34 -10.07
C GLY A 329 6.18 -17.74 -10.47
N ALA A 330 5.54 -18.50 -9.58
CA ALA A 330 5.13 -19.86 -9.93
C ALA A 330 3.90 -19.90 -10.85
N GLY A 331 3.83 -20.93 -11.70
CA GLY A 331 2.71 -21.22 -12.59
C GLY A 331 2.79 -20.56 -13.97
N VAL A 332 1.71 -20.70 -14.73
CA VAL A 332 1.63 -20.23 -16.12
C VAL A 332 1.57 -18.70 -16.25
N GLY A 333 1.99 -18.17 -17.40
CA GLY A 333 1.97 -16.75 -17.75
C GLY A 333 3.03 -15.89 -17.07
N ARG A 334 4.11 -16.52 -16.58
CA ARG A 334 5.17 -15.85 -15.81
C ARG A 334 6.48 -15.74 -16.57
N ILE A 335 6.77 -16.69 -17.46
CA ILE A 335 8.00 -16.70 -18.28
C ILE A 335 8.12 -15.49 -19.22
N TRP A 336 7.01 -14.82 -19.57
CA TRP A 336 6.99 -13.66 -20.49
C TRP A 336 6.99 -12.29 -19.80
N ARG A 337 7.11 -12.25 -18.45
CA ARG A 337 7.00 -11.00 -17.66
C ARG A 337 8.31 -10.23 -17.45
N LEU A 338 9.42 -10.65 -18.05
CA LEU A 338 10.61 -9.79 -18.19
C LEU A 338 10.94 -9.57 -19.67
N PRO A 339 11.28 -8.34 -20.08
CA PRO A 339 11.54 -8.05 -21.48
C PRO A 339 12.86 -8.72 -21.90
N GLU A 340 12.78 -9.74 -22.75
CA GLU A 340 13.75 -9.79 -23.84
C GLU A 340 13.58 -8.52 -24.64
N LYS A 341 14.70 -7.89 -24.99
CA LYS A 341 14.73 -6.64 -25.76
C LYS A 341 13.99 -6.88 -27.09
N GLY A 342 12.71 -6.49 -27.14
CA GLY A 342 11.94 -6.38 -28.37
C GLY A 342 10.83 -7.39 -28.66
N LYS A 343 10.31 -8.22 -27.72
CA LYS A 343 9.05 -8.98 -27.94
C LYS A 343 8.29 -9.25 -26.63
N THR A 344 7.03 -8.81 -26.55
CA THR A 344 6.09 -9.07 -25.42
C THR A 344 4.88 -9.86 -25.90
N GLN A 345 4.38 -10.82 -25.10
CA GLN A 345 3.13 -11.58 -25.33
C GLN A 345 2.56 -12.11 -24.00
N PRO A 346 1.24 -12.29 -23.83
CA PRO A 346 0.32 -11.27 -23.35
C PRO A 346 -0.34 -11.58 -22.00
N PRO A 347 -1.00 -10.59 -21.38
CA PRO A 347 -1.74 -10.74 -20.13
C PRO A 347 -3.19 -11.24 -20.39
N PRO A 348 -3.91 -11.67 -19.33
CA PRO A 348 -5.22 -12.32 -19.45
C PRO A 348 -6.30 -11.38 -20.02
N PRO A 349 -7.40 -11.93 -20.57
CA PRO A 349 -8.49 -11.13 -21.11
C PRO A 349 -9.01 -10.09 -20.11
N PRO A 350 -9.36 -8.88 -20.57
CA PRO A 350 -9.90 -7.84 -19.71
C PRO A 350 -11.21 -8.31 -19.08
N VAL A 351 -11.25 -8.30 -17.74
CA VAL A 351 -12.34 -8.85 -16.91
C VAL A 351 -13.70 -8.16 -17.14
N ALA A 352 -13.74 -7.04 -17.87
CA ALA A 352 -14.93 -6.19 -18.03
C ALA A 352 -15.02 -5.50 -19.40
N CYS A 353 -15.02 -6.22 -20.52
CA CYS A 353 -15.39 -5.63 -21.81
C CYS A 353 -16.92 -5.62 -21.99
N LEU A 354 -17.49 -4.45 -22.33
CA LEU A 354 -18.93 -4.27 -22.63
C LEU A 354 -19.26 -4.26 -24.13
N SER A 355 -18.25 -4.28 -25.00
CA SER A 355 -18.42 -4.16 -26.45
C SER A 355 -17.59 -5.23 -27.19
N HIS A 356 -17.49 -5.14 -28.52
CA HIS A 356 -16.79 -6.12 -29.35
C HIS A 356 -15.36 -6.40 -28.85
N VAL A 357 -15.00 -7.68 -28.79
CA VAL A 357 -13.65 -8.14 -28.48
C VAL A 357 -13.00 -8.62 -29.78
N HIS A 358 -11.93 -7.94 -30.17
CA HIS A 358 -11.11 -8.32 -31.31
C HIS A 358 -9.94 -9.19 -30.87
N VAL A 359 -9.62 -10.25 -31.60
CA VAL A 359 -8.40 -11.03 -31.35
C VAL A 359 -7.32 -10.50 -32.27
N SER A 360 -6.29 -9.87 -31.70
CA SER A 360 -5.24 -9.21 -32.47
C SER A 360 -4.49 -10.16 -33.41
N THR A 361 -4.09 -9.64 -34.57
CA THR A 361 -3.31 -10.29 -35.61
C THR A 361 -1.97 -9.56 -35.81
N ALA A 362 -1.08 -10.14 -36.62
CA ALA A 362 0.29 -9.65 -36.83
C ALA A 362 0.39 -8.21 -37.35
N ASN A 363 -0.68 -7.70 -37.98
CA ASN A 363 -0.70 -6.37 -38.61
C ASN A 363 -1.56 -5.36 -37.85
N ASP A 364 -2.11 -5.75 -36.69
CA ASP A 364 -3.02 -4.89 -35.96
C ASP A 364 -2.27 -3.79 -35.21
N THR A 365 -2.82 -2.59 -35.30
CA THR A 365 -2.39 -1.39 -34.58
C THR A 365 -3.62 -0.69 -34.01
N CYS A 366 -3.45 0.24 -33.08
CA CYS A 366 -4.58 0.98 -32.53
C CYS A 366 -5.28 1.76 -33.65
N GLU A 367 -4.52 2.26 -34.62
CA GLU A 367 -4.99 2.99 -35.78
C GLU A 367 -5.72 2.11 -36.80
N SER A 368 -5.19 0.92 -37.12
CA SER A 368 -5.85 0.02 -38.08
C SER A 368 -7.16 -0.52 -37.52
N LEU A 369 -7.17 -0.91 -36.24
CA LEU A 369 -8.38 -1.35 -35.56
C LEU A 369 -9.37 -0.19 -35.36
N ALA A 370 -8.88 1.01 -35.03
CA ALA A 370 -9.74 2.20 -34.95
C ALA A 370 -10.44 2.52 -36.27
N LEU A 371 -9.72 2.38 -37.39
CA LEU A 371 -10.26 2.63 -38.72
C LEU A 371 -11.24 1.53 -39.15
N GLU A 372 -10.89 0.26 -38.92
CA GLU A 372 -11.72 -0.89 -39.29
C GLU A 372 -13.03 -0.92 -38.50
N TYR A 373 -12.96 -0.72 -37.18
CA TYR A 373 -14.11 -0.84 -36.29
C TYR A 373 -14.80 0.49 -36.01
N SER A 374 -14.34 1.60 -36.62
CA SER A 374 -14.87 2.95 -36.38
C SER A 374 -14.89 3.31 -34.89
N VAL A 375 -13.71 3.32 -34.26
CA VAL A 375 -13.53 3.58 -32.82
C VAL A 375 -12.34 4.51 -32.55
N SER A 376 -12.21 5.04 -31.34
CA SER A 376 -11.06 5.86 -30.95
C SER A 376 -9.78 5.02 -30.74
N SER A 377 -8.68 5.38 -31.43
CA SER A 377 -7.38 4.70 -31.29
C SER A 377 -6.86 4.76 -29.85
N ALA A 378 -7.01 5.91 -29.21
CA ALA A 378 -6.55 6.10 -27.83
C ALA A 378 -7.39 5.33 -26.83
N GLU A 379 -8.68 5.12 -27.08
CA GLU A 379 -9.52 4.30 -26.21
C GLU A 379 -9.18 2.81 -26.31
N ILE A 380 -8.83 2.31 -27.50
CA ILE A 380 -8.24 0.96 -27.64
C ILE A 380 -6.99 0.85 -26.77
N PHE A 381 -6.09 1.82 -26.86
CA PHE A 381 -4.89 1.83 -26.02
C PHE A 381 -5.20 1.85 -24.53
N ILE A 382 -6.13 2.71 -24.11
CA ILE A 382 -6.45 2.95 -22.70
C ILE A 382 -7.18 1.77 -22.07
N ASN A 383 -8.19 1.23 -22.76
CA ASN A 383 -9.05 0.17 -22.25
C ASN A 383 -8.31 -1.17 -22.11
N ASN A 384 -7.16 -1.30 -22.78
CA ASN A 384 -6.34 -2.50 -22.78
C ASN A 384 -4.99 -2.19 -22.12
N PRO A 385 -4.84 -2.39 -20.79
CA PRO A 385 -3.63 -2.06 -20.04
C PRO A 385 -2.37 -2.76 -20.57
N ASP A 386 -2.59 -3.86 -21.25
CA ASP A 386 -1.58 -4.79 -21.74
C ASP A 386 -0.93 -4.35 -23.05
N ILE A 387 -1.55 -3.40 -23.76
CA ILE A 387 -1.00 -2.81 -24.98
C ILE A 387 0.11 -1.84 -24.57
N LEU A 388 1.38 -2.18 -24.74
CA LEU A 388 2.46 -1.26 -24.35
C LEU A 388 2.75 -0.20 -25.42
N GLN A 389 2.51 -0.51 -26.70
CA GLN A 389 2.66 0.38 -27.85
C GLN A 389 1.53 0.13 -28.86
N CYS A 390 0.97 1.19 -29.44
CA CYS A 390 -0.14 1.09 -30.39
C CYS A 390 0.26 0.57 -31.77
N ASP A 391 1.51 0.79 -32.16
CA ASP A 391 2.03 0.42 -33.48
C ASP A 391 2.60 -1.01 -33.55
N ASP A 392 2.66 -1.72 -32.41
CA ASP A 392 3.26 -3.05 -32.28
C ASP A 392 2.41 -3.90 -31.32
N MET A 393 1.23 -4.34 -31.79
CA MET A 393 0.36 -5.18 -30.99
C MET A 393 0.83 -6.62 -30.96
N VAL A 394 0.64 -7.18 -29.79
CA VAL A 394 0.87 -8.58 -29.50
C VAL A 394 -0.21 -9.41 -30.20
N GLU A 395 0.13 -10.34 -31.10
CA GLU A 395 -0.82 -11.28 -31.74
C GLU A 395 -1.60 -12.15 -30.73
N ASP A 396 -2.79 -12.59 -31.11
CA ASP A 396 -3.61 -13.54 -30.36
C ASP A 396 -4.05 -13.06 -28.97
N VAL A 397 -4.19 -11.75 -28.82
CA VAL A 397 -4.64 -11.09 -27.60
C VAL A 397 -6.07 -10.62 -27.77
N PRO A 398 -6.97 -10.95 -26.84
CA PRO A 398 -8.29 -10.34 -26.81
C PRO A 398 -8.16 -8.86 -26.46
N ILE A 399 -8.39 -8.00 -27.45
CA ILE A 399 -8.46 -6.55 -27.36
C ILE A 399 -9.92 -6.15 -27.17
N CYS A 400 -10.22 -5.56 -26.03
CA CYS A 400 -11.52 -4.93 -25.82
C CYS A 400 -11.60 -3.64 -26.63
N LEU A 401 -12.45 -3.62 -27.65
CA LEU A 401 -12.71 -2.38 -28.39
C LEU A 401 -13.68 -1.51 -27.57
N PRO A 402 -13.64 -0.19 -27.72
CA PRO A 402 -14.71 0.67 -27.23
C PRO A 402 -15.91 0.59 -28.20
N PHE A 403 -17.05 1.14 -27.79
CA PHE A 403 -18.20 1.23 -28.68
C PHE A 403 -17.93 2.17 -29.88
N GLN A 404 -18.65 1.94 -30.99
CA GLN A 404 -18.38 2.62 -32.27
C GLN A 404 -18.79 4.10 -32.28
N CYS A 405 -18.01 4.93 -32.98
CA CYS A 405 -18.24 6.36 -33.16
C CYS A 405 -17.82 6.80 -34.57
N ASN A 406 -18.35 7.91 -35.07
CA ASN A 406 -17.78 8.55 -36.27
C ASN A 406 -16.40 9.06 -35.91
N THR A 407 -15.37 8.70 -36.68
CA THR A 407 -14.01 9.09 -36.37
C THR A 407 -13.55 10.29 -37.21
N TYR A 408 -12.74 11.17 -36.62
CA TYR A 408 -11.99 12.20 -37.33
C TYR A 408 -10.51 11.84 -37.31
N GLN A 409 -9.86 11.89 -38.47
CA GLN A 409 -8.42 11.67 -38.56
C GLN A 409 -7.67 12.99 -38.34
N VAL A 410 -6.97 13.09 -37.22
CA VAL A 410 -6.20 14.28 -36.82
C VAL A 410 -5.05 14.53 -37.80
N LYS A 411 -4.98 15.73 -38.38
CA LYS A 411 -3.96 16.17 -39.33
C LYS A 411 -2.78 16.82 -38.62
N GLU A 412 -1.66 16.93 -39.33
CA GLU A 412 -0.46 17.61 -38.83
C GLU A 412 -0.79 19.08 -38.50
N ASN A 413 -0.50 19.49 -37.25
CA ASN A 413 -0.86 20.78 -36.63
C ASN A 413 -2.31 20.96 -36.15
N ASP A 414 -3.15 19.93 -36.24
CA ASP A 414 -4.47 20.00 -35.62
C ASP A 414 -4.35 20.17 -34.09
N THR A 415 -5.27 20.95 -33.55
CA THR A 415 -5.44 21.21 -32.12
C THR A 415 -6.87 20.82 -31.75
N CYS A 416 -7.16 20.62 -30.47
CA CYS A 416 -8.56 20.42 -30.05
C CYS A 416 -9.47 21.54 -30.56
N ALA A 417 -8.98 22.78 -30.63
CA ALA A 417 -9.73 23.92 -31.17
C ALA A 417 -10.01 23.82 -32.67
N SER A 418 -9.01 23.53 -33.49
CA SER A 418 -9.17 23.44 -34.95
C SER A 418 -10.03 22.26 -35.38
N VAL A 419 -9.89 21.11 -34.69
CA VAL A 419 -10.72 19.93 -34.95
C VAL A 419 -12.17 20.22 -34.58
N SER A 420 -12.41 20.80 -33.40
CA SER A 420 -13.76 21.18 -32.95
C SER A 420 -14.44 22.14 -33.91
N GLU A 421 -13.72 23.16 -34.40
CA GLU A 421 -14.22 24.12 -35.40
C GLU A 421 -14.57 23.43 -36.72
N SER A 422 -13.72 22.50 -37.19
CA SER A 422 -13.94 21.74 -38.43
C SER A 422 -15.12 20.77 -38.36
N LEU A 423 -15.37 20.22 -37.17
CA LEU A 423 -16.51 19.35 -36.87
C LEU A 423 -17.78 20.14 -36.52
N GLY A 424 -17.67 21.47 -36.39
CA GLY A 424 -18.77 22.32 -35.96
C GLY A 424 -19.29 21.96 -34.57
N ILE A 425 -18.42 21.59 -33.62
CA ILE A 425 -18.75 21.29 -32.22
C ILE A 425 -17.94 22.18 -31.27
N THR A 426 -18.33 22.29 -29.99
CA THR A 426 -17.51 23.07 -29.05
C THR A 426 -16.29 22.27 -28.59
N ILE A 427 -15.23 22.96 -28.15
CA ILE A 427 -14.04 22.32 -27.55
C ILE A 427 -14.42 21.47 -26.33
N LYS A 428 -15.44 21.90 -25.59
CA LYS A 428 -15.99 21.18 -24.43
C LYS A 428 -16.63 19.85 -24.88
N ASP A 429 -17.40 19.88 -25.96
CA ASP A 429 -18.03 18.67 -26.52
C ASP A 429 -16.98 17.71 -27.07
N PHE A 430 -16.00 18.21 -27.84
CA PHE A 430 -14.92 17.38 -28.38
C PHE A 430 -14.11 16.65 -27.29
N ILE A 431 -13.79 17.34 -26.18
CA ILE A 431 -13.11 16.71 -25.04
C ILE A 431 -14.03 15.78 -24.26
N SER A 432 -15.35 16.03 -24.24
CA SER A 432 -16.31 15.08 -23.67
C SER A 432 -16.34 13.77 -24.47
N LEU A 433 -16.20 13.84 -25.79
CA LEU A 433 -16.11 12.68 -26.69
C LEU A 433 -14.75 11.99 -26.62
N ASN A 434 -13.69 12.72 -26.22
CA ASN A 434 -12.31 12.23 -26.15
C ASN A 434 -11.66 12.67 -24.83
N PRO A 435 -12.09 12.12 -23.68
CA PRO A 435 -11.72 12.63 -22.34
C PRO A 435 -10.22 12.48 -22.01
N TRP A 436 -9.53 11.65 -22.76
CA TRP A 436 -8.09 11.43 -22.71
C TRP A 436 -7.26 12.59 -23.32
N SER A 437 -7.88 13.48 -24.09
CA SER A 437 -7.20 14.65 -24.68
C SER A 437 -6.98 15.77 -23.64
N SER A 438 -5.79 16.37 -23.62
CA SER A 438 -5.41 17.37 -22.60
C SER A 438 -5.76 18.83 -22.95
N GLY A 439 -6.19 19.15 -24.17
CA GLY A 439 -6.77 20.46 -24.54
C GLY A 439 -5.84 21.48 -25.23
N GLY A 440 -4.66 21.07 -25.70
CA GLY A 440 -3.65 21.86 -26.44
C GLY A 440 -3.34 21.32 -27.85
N ALA A 441 -2.24 21.80 -28.46
CA ALA A 441 -1.86 21.58 -29.86
C ALA A 441 -1.54 20.11 -30.21
N TYR A 442 -1.22 19.76 -31.47
CA TYR A 442 -0.95 18.39 -32.00
C TYR A 442 -0.19 17.40 -31.07
N LYS A 443 0.65 17.91 -30.15
CA LYS A 443 1.30 17.13 -29.07
C LYS A 443 0.34 16.57 -27.99
N ASP A 444 -0.93 16.96 -28.02
CA ASP A 444 -1.98 16.60 -27.05
C ASP A 444 -2.82 15.37 -27.46
N PHE A 445 -2.49 14.74 -28.59
CA PHE A 445 -3.01 13.43 -28.98
C PHE A 445 -1.93 12.34 -28.82
N PRO A 446 -1.44 12.07 -27.58
CA PRO A 446 -0.28 11.21 -27.35
C PRO A 446 -0.54 9.72 -27.65
N PHE A 447 -1.79 9.31 -27.86
CA PHE A 447 -2.20 7.90 -27.92
C PHE A 447 -3.01 7.51 -29.18
N GLY A 448 -2.97 8.32 -30.24
CA GLY A 448 -3.43 7.90 -31.57
C GLY A 448 -4.07 9.00 -32.40
N LYS A 449 -4.30 8.72 -33.70
CA LYS A 449 -4.71 9.73 -34.70
C LYS A 449 -6.19 9.71 -35.10
N LEU A 450 -6.96 8.67 -34.72
CA LEU A 450 -8.41 8.63 -34.92
C LEU A 450 -9.12 8.94 -33.61
N VAL A 451 -9.88 10.04 -33.61
CA VAL A 451 -10.66 10.55 -32.45
C VAL A 451 -12.15 10.44 -32.74
N CYS A 452 -12.97 10.29 -31.71
CA CYS A 452 -14.43 10.28 -31.87
C CYS A 452 -14.96 11.70 -32.14
N SER A 453 -15.78 11.85 -33.18
CA SER A 453 -16.52 13.06 -33.56
C SER A 453 -17.99 12.99 -33.17
N THR A 454 -18.48 11.80 -32.80
CA THR A 454 -19.79 11.56 -32.19
C THR A 454 -19.62 10.74 -30.89
N PRO A 455 -20.64 10.71 -30.01
CA PRO A 455 -20.66 9.77 -28.89
C PRO A 455 -20.45 8.33 -29.34
N SER A 456 -19.74 7.56 -28.52
CA SER A 456 -19.41 6.16 -28.80
C SER A 456 -20.61 5.21 -28.67
N ASP A 457 -21.81 5.67 -28.34
CA ASP A 457 -22.95 4.81 -27.98
C ASP A 457 -24.09 4.75 -29.02
N GLY A 458 -23.83 5.17 -30.26
CA GLY A 458 -24.75 5.02 -31.39
C GLY A 458 -25.98 5.95 -31.36
N HIS A 459 -25.86 7.11 -32.06
CA HIS A 459 -26.87 8.10 -32.49
C HIS A 459 -27.28 9.23 -31.49
N TYR A 460 -27.58 10.51 -31.83
CA TYR A 460 -27.69 11.25 -33.12
C TYR A 460 -27.64 12.80 -32.98
N ASN A 461 -27.31 13.46 -34.11
CA ASN A 461 -27.65 14.84 -34.55
C ASN A 461 -26.72 16.06 -34.26
N ARG A 462 -25.64 16.18 -35.06
CA ARG A 462 -25.29 17.44 -35.75
C ARG A 462 -24.92 17.09 -37.20
N THR A 463 -25.27 17.95 -38.15
CA THR A 463 -25.30 17.63 -39.59
C THR A 463 -23.93 17.23 -40.16
N ILE A 464 -23.77 15.97 -40.59
CA ILE A 464 -22.64 15.47 -41.39
C ILE A 464 -23.22 14.75 -42.62
N ASN A 465 -22.54 14.87 -43.76
CA ASN A 465 -23.10 14.73 -45.12
C ASN A 465 -23.16 13.28 -45.65
N LYS A 466 -23.96 13.08 -46.71
CA LYS A 466 -24.62 11.86 -47.24
C LYS A 466 -23.79 10.62 -47.69
N SER A 467 -22.67 10.26 -47.08
CA SER A 467 -21.97 9.03 -47.50
C SER A 467 -21.20 8.30 -46.41
N ASP A 468 -21.72 8.30 -45.18
CA ASP A 468 -21.09 7.66 -44.02
C ASP A 468 -21.63 6.22 -43.80
N PRO A 469 -20.79 5.17 -43.81
CA PRO A 469 -21.20 3.77 -43.73
C PRO A 469 -21.46 3.20 -42.32
N ALA A 470 -21.62 4.02 -41.27
CA ALA A 470 -21.74 3.60 -39.87
C ALA A 470 -23.18 3.58 -39.29
N ASP A 471 -24.17 3.16 -40.09
CA ASP A 471 -25.60 3.25 -39.71
C ASP A 471 -26.16 2.00 -38.96
N SER A 472 -25.32 1.05 -38.53
CA SER A 472 -25.81 -0.30 -38.20
C SER A 472 -26.24 -0.59 -36.75
N ASN A 473 -26.44 0.40 -35.88
CA ASN A 473 -26.95 0.15 -34.52
C ASN A 473 -28.46 0.39 -34.36
N SER A 474 -29.12 0.89 -35.40
CA SER A 474 -30.58 0.93 -35.50
C SER A 474 -31.06 -0.17 -36.45
N ALA A 475 -32.20 -0.78 -36.18
CA ALA A 475 -32.81 -1.65 -37.18
C ALA A 475 -33.45 -0.82 -38.31
N ASP A 476 -33.29 -1.27 -39.55
CA ASP A 476 -33.80 -0.56 -40.73
C ASP A 476 -35.33 -0.49 -40.76
N GLU A 477 -36.00 -1.56 -40.32
CA GLU A 477 -37.45 -1.70 -40.30
C GLU A 477 -37.92 -2.30 -38.97
N VAL A 478 -39.16 -1.98 -38.60
CA VAL A 478 -39.83 -2.55 -37.41
C VAL A 478 -40.21 -4.00 -37.69
N VAL A 479 -39.97 -4.90 -36.73
CA VAL A 479 -40.39 -6.31 -36.82
C VAL A 479 -41.56 -6.60 -35.87
N PRO A 480 -42.38 -7.64 -36.14
CA PRO A 480 -43.52 -7.98 -35.31
C PRO A 480 -43.14 -8.19 -33.84
N ARG A 481 -43.91 -7.58 -32.95
CA ARG A 481 -43.72 -7.66 -31.50
C ARG A 481 -44.04 -9.08 -30.97
N PRO A 482 -43.09 -9.75 -30.28
CA PRO A 482 -43.34 -11.06 -29.65
C PRO A 482 -44.46 -11.02 -28.60
N GLU A 483 -45.17 -12.14 -28.41
CA GLU A 483 -46.23 -12.24 -27.38
C GLU A 483 -45.70 -12.06 -25.96
N ASN A 484 -44.45 -12.46 -25.70
CA ASN A 484 -43.76 -12.31 -24.42
C ASN A 484 -42.96 -10.99 -24.30
N ALA A 485 -43.16 -10.03 -25.21
CA ALA A 485 -42.44 -8.76 -25.18
C ALA A 485 -42.86 -7.88 -23.99
N ASP A 486 -41.88 -7.25 -23.35
CA ASP A 486 -42.08 -6.35 -22.23
C ASP A 486 -43.10 -5.25 -22.56
N PRO A 487 -44.26 -5.17 -21.86
CA PRO A 487 -45.40 -4.32 -22.22
C PRO A 487 -45.08 -2.85 -22.47
N VAL A 488 -44.01 -2.32 -21.89
CA VAL A 488 -43.60 -0.92 -22.03
C VAL A 488 -42.41 -0.71 -22.98
N ALA A 489 -41.78 -1.78 -23.47
CA ALA A 489 -40.75 -1.70 -24.50
C ALA A 489 -41.27 -1.07 -25.79
N ASN A 490 -40.40 -0.30 -26.44
CA ASN A 490 -40.75 0.53 -27.57
C ASN A 490 -41.30 -0.30 -28.74
N PRO A 491 -42.45 0.05 -29.32
CA PRO A 491 -43.03 -0.70 -30.44
C PRO A 491 -42.25 -0.55 -31.74
N GLU A 492 -41.45 0.51 -31.90
CA GLU A 492 -40.59 0.76 -33.07
C GLU A 492 -39.28 -0.03 -32.95
N CYS A 493 -39.37 -1.35 -32.78
CA CYS A 493 -38.21 -2.21 -32.60
C CYS A 493 -38.05 -3.16 -33.78
N GLY A 494 -36.84 -3.25 -34.34
CA GLY A 494 -36.54 -4.19 -35.42
C GLY A 494 -35.81 -5.45 -34.99
N ARG A 495 -35.38 -5.57 -33.72
CA ARG A 495 -34.82 -6.80 -33.14
C ARG A 495 -35.21 -6.98 -31.68
N TRP A 496 -35.81 -8.12 -31.35
CA TRP A 496 -36.20 -8.50 -30.00
C TRP A 496 -35.32 -9.65 -29.48
N TYR A 497 -35.01 -9.63 -28.19
CA TYR A 497 -34.28 -10.69 -27.50
C TYR A 497 -35.07 -11.17 -26.29
N THR A 498 -35.28 -12.50 -26.16
CA THR A 498 -35.90 -13.10 -24.97
C THR A 498 -34.80 -13.47 -23.99
N VAL A 499 -34.85 -12.90 -22.79
CA VAL A 499 -33.87 -13.14 -21.73
C VAL A 499 -33.93 -14.59 -21.27
N GLU A 500 -32.78 -15.25 -21.17
CA GLU A 500 -32.65 -16.62 -20.65
C GLU A 500 -32.29 -16.64 -19.16
N GLU A 501 -32.50 -17.78 -18.49
CA GLU A 501 -32.11 -17.94 -17.08
C GLU A 501 -30.58 -17.89 -16.94
N GLY A 502 -30.06 -16.89 -16.23
CA GLY A 502 -28.62 -16.64 -16.08
C GLY A 502 -28.07 -15.51 -16.95
N ASP A 503 -28.90 -14.91 -17.82
CA ASP A 503 -28.55 -13.66 -18.49
C ASP A 503 -28.42 -12.51 -17.49
N ASP A 504 -27.45 -11.64 -17.75
CA ASP A 504 -27.29 -10.39 -17.05
C ASP A 504 -27.24 -9.23 -18.03
N CYS A 505 -27.29 -8.00 -17.52
CA CYS A 505 -27.27 -6.84 -18.39
C CYS A 505 -25.99 -6.78 -19.25
N ARG A 506 -24.88 -7.35 -18.77
CA ARG A 506 -23.61 -7.39 -19.51
C ARG A 506 -23.70 -8.34 -20.70
N SER A 507 -24.28 -9.53 -20.53
CA SER A 507 -24.44 -10.52 -21.59
C SER A 507 -25.35 -9.99 -22.70
N VAL A 508 -26.49 -9.41 -22.33
CA VAL A 508 -27.47 -8.88 -23.30
C VAL A 508 -26.93 -7.69 -24.08
N LEU A 509 -26.29 -6.73 -23.41
CA LEU A 509 -25.74 -5.53 -24.06
C LEU A 509 -24.56 -5.88 -24.99
N GLY A 510 -23.65 -6.74 -24.52
CA GLY A 510 -22.48 -7.15 -25.30
C GLY A 510 -22.85 -8.04 -26.49
N GLN A 511 -23.89 -8.88 -26.37
CA GLN A 511 -24.35 -9.75 -27.47
C GLN A 511 -25.00 -8.97 -28.62
N HIS A 512 -25.56 -7.80 -28.32
CA HIS A 512 -26.32 -7.00 -29.29
C HIS A 512 -25.64 -5.67 -29.63
N ASP A 513 -24.37 -5.50 -29.25
CA ASP A 513 -23.57 -4.29 -29.47
C ASP A 513 -24.32 -3.01 -29.08
N MET A 514 -25.03 -3.08 -27.95
CA MET A 514 -25.95 -2.06 -27.50
C MET A 514 -25.46 -1.40 -26.22
N SER A 515 -25.54 -0.08 -26.13
CA SER A 515 -25.23 0.64 -24.89
C SER A 515 -26.36 0.50 -23.87
N LEU A 516 -26.03 0.58 -22.59
CA LEU A 516 -27.04 0.56 -21.52
C LEU A 516 -28.04 1.72 -21.65
N SER A 517 -27.58 2.89 -22.12
CA SER A 517 -28.41 4.07 -22.38
C SER A 517 -29.44 3.80 -23.47
N LEU A 518 -29.00 3.22 -24.59
CA LEU A 518 -29.88 2.88 -25.71
C LEU A 518 -30.86 1.76 -25.31
N PHE A 519 -30.40 0.75 -24.57
CA PHE A 519 -31.20 -0.39 -24.14
C PHE A 519 -32.31 0.01 -23.16
N THR A 520 -32.00 0.86 -22.17
CA THR A 520 -33.00 1.34 -21.20
C THR A 520 -33.96 2.36 -21.80
N ALA A 521 -33.55 3.11 -22.83
CA ALA A 521 -34.44 3.97 -23.61
C ALA A 521 -35.41 3.18 -24.49
N ALA A 522 -34.93 2.11 -25.13
CA ALA A 522 -35.76 1.19 -25.90
C ALA A 522 -36.66 0.31 -25.01
N ASN A 523 -36.27 0.10 -23.74
CA ASN A 523 -36.97 -0.72 -22.77
C ASN A 523 -37.19 0.01 -21.44
N PRO A 524 -38.21 0.87 -21.33
CA PRO A 524 -38.47 1.67 -20.14
C PRO A 524 -38.72 0.90 -18.84
N SER A 525 -39.06 -0.40 -18.91
CA SER A 525 -39.16 -1.29 -17.73
C SER A 525 -37.80 -1.65 -17.15
N VAL A 526 -36.75 -1.60 -17.98
CA VAL A 526 -35.39 -1.93 -17.58
C VAL A 526 -34.77 -0.70 -16.93
N SER A 527 -34.49 -0.82 -15.64
CA SER A 527 -33.82 0.25 -14.91
C SER A 527 -32.33 0.28 -15.25
N ALA A 528 -31.81 1.43 -15.68
CA ALA A 528 -30.36 1.62 -15.83
C ALA A 528 -29.59 1.32 -14.52
N SER A 529 -30.22 1.53 -13.37
CA SER A 529 -29.60 1.33 -12.06
C SER A 529 -29.60 -0.12 -11.55
N ASN A 530 -30.52 -0.96 -12.05
CA ASN A 530 -30.67 -2.34 -11.61
C ASN A 530 -30.95 -3.22 -12.83
N CYS A 531 -30.23 -2.98 -13.93
CA CYS A 531 -30.55 -3.54 -15.24
C CYS A 531 -30.65 -5.06 -15.18
N THR A 532 -29.62 -5.73 -14.63
CA THR A 532 -29.62 -7.19 -14.44
C THR A 532 -30.81 -7.69 -13.64
N MET A 533 -31.20 -6.99 -12.57
CA MET A 533 -32.36 -7.37 -11.75
C MET A 533 -33.70 -6.99 -12.40
N SER A 534 -33.68 -6.15 -13.44
CA SER A 534 -34.87 -5.72 -14.18
C SER A 534 -35.16 -6.66 -15.36
N LEU A 535 -34.19 -7.50 -15.75
CA LEU A 535 -34.38 -8.53 -16.75
C LEU A 535 -35.15 -9.70 -16.14
N ILE A 536 -36.28 -10.04 -16.76
CA ILE A 536 -37.12 -11.17 -16.35
C ILE A 536 -36.87 -12.32 -17.32
N PRO A 537 -36.35 -13.48 -16.86
CA PRO A 537 -36.19 -14.66 -17.70
C PRO A 537 -37.50 -15.05 -18.37
N GLY A 538 -37.46 -15.29 -19.68
CA GLY A 538 -38.61 -15.59 -20.53
C GLY A 538 -39.34 -14.35 -21.09
N GLN A 539 -38.94 -13.13 -20.74
CA GLN A 539 -39.52 -11.88 -21.29
C GLN A 539 -38.64 -11.31 -22.41
N ALA A 540 -39.27 -10.76 -23.47
CA ALA A 540 -38.56 -10.20 -24.61
C ALA A 540 -38.39 -8.67 -24.53
N TYR A 541 -37.16 -8.19 -24.76
CA TYR A 541 -36.79 -6.77 -24.75
C TYR A 541 -36.27 -6.35 -26.12
N CYS A 542 -36.43 -5.06 -26.46
CA CYS A 542 -35.93 -4.47 -27.69
C CYS A 542 -34.41 -4.29 -27.64
N VAL A 543 -33.67 -5.01 -28.47
CA VAL A 543 -32.20 -4.93 -28.56
C VAL A 543 -31.71 -4.30 -29.88
N GLY A 544 -32.65 -3.77 -30.66
CA GLY A 544 -32.37 -3.06 -31.92
C GLY A 544 -33.52 -2.14 -32.29
N PRO A 545 -33.67 -0.98 -31.61
CA PRO A 545 -34.68 0.02 -31.94
C PRO A 545 -34.47 0.58 -33.36
N THR A 546 -35.54 1.02 -34.04
CA THR A 546 -35.40 1.79 -35.28
C THR A 546 -35.08 3.26 -34.98
N LYS A 547 -34.70 4.03 -35.99
CA LYS A 547 -34.44 5.48 -35.84
C LYS A 547 -35.64 6.27 -35.32
N ASN A 548 -36.85 5.75 -35.48
CA ASN A 548 -38.10 6.41 -35.06
C ASN A 548 -38.51 6.03 -33.62
N ALA A 549 -37.83 5.06 -33.00
CA ALA A 549 -38.13 4.59 -31.66
C ALA A 549 -37.80 5.64 -30.58
N LEU A 550 -36.84 6.52 -30.84
CA LEU A 550 -36.37 7.50 -29.86
C LEU A 550 -36.98 8.89 -30.14
N PRO A 551 -37.34 9.67 -29.11
CA PRO A 551 -37.89 11.02 -29.30
C PRO A 551 -36.87 11.98 -29.95
N GLU A 552 -37.34 12.94 -30.78
CA GLU A 552 -36.51 13.90 -31.56
C GLU A 552 -35.49 14.72 -30.73
N SER A 553 -35.68 14.79 -29.41
CA SER A 553 -34.74 15.37 -28.46
C SER A 553 -34.29 14.31 -27.47
N TYR A 554 -33.60 13.29 -27.96
CA TYR A 554 -32.84 12.39 -27.11
C TYR A 554 -31.52 13.10 -26.75
N PRO A 555 -31.35 13.64 -25.53
CA PRO A 555 -30.06 14.21 -25.15
C PRO A 555 -28.99 13.11 -25.20
N PRO A 556 -27.72 13.43 -25.54
CA PRO A 556 -26.61 12.49 -25.41
C PRO A 556 -26.68 11.84 -24.02
N PRO A 557 -26.26 10.56 -23.88
CA PRO A 557 -26.49 9.76 -22.69
C PRO A 557 -26.34 10.63 -21.45
N ALA A 558 -27.43 10.78 -20.69
CA ALA A 558 -27.49 11.71 -19.57
C ALA A 558 -26.68 11.15 -18.40
N TYR A 559 -25.36 10.98 -18.57
CA TYR A 559 -24.44 11.14 -17.47
C TYR A 559 -24.46 12.63 -17.15
N SER A 560 -25.35 13.02 -16.24
CA SER A 560 -25.24 14.36 -15.68
C SER A 560 -23.92 14.37 -14.91
N ARG A 561 -22.89 15.09 -15.41
CA ARG A 561 -21.72 15.41 -14.59
C ARG A 561 -22.24 16.20 -13.40
N HIS A 562 -22.38 15.55 -12.26
CA HIS A 562 -23.08 16.15 -11.12
C HIS A 562 -22.22 17.20 -10.40
N GLY A 563 -20.92 17.26 -10.71
CA GLY A 563 -19.96 18.23 -10.18
C GLY A 563 -18.64 17.59 -9.77
N CYS A 564 -17.71 18.39 -9.26
CA CYS A 564 -16.58 17.91 -8.47
C CYS A 564 -17.04 17.72 -7.02
N TYR A 565 -16.74 16.55 -6.45
CA TYR A 565 -17.10 16.22 -5.07
C TYR A 565 -15.84 15.92 -4.24
N PHE A 566 -15.82 16.33 -2.97
CA PHE A 566 -14.73 16.08 -2.03
C PHE A 566 -15.08 14.95 -1.06
N SER A 567 -14.20 13.99 -0.79
CA SER A 567 -14.39 13.08 0.36
C SER A 567 -14.29 13.88 1.67
N GLY A 568 -15.28 13.76 2.57
CA GLY A 568 -15.28 14.43 3.86
C GLY A 568 -14.23 13.83 4.81
N ASN A 569 -13.60 14.66 5.63
CA ASN A 569 -12.51 14.27 6.55
C ASN A 569 -12.99 13.63 7.88
N GLN A 570 -14.21 13.07 7.95
CA GLN A 570 -14.76 12.48 9.18
C GLN A 570 -14.69 10.95 9.13
N ILE A 571 -13.50 10.40 9.33
CA ILE A 571 -13.26 8.94 9.39
C ILE A 571 -13.42 8.48 10.84
N GLN A 572 -14.65 8.44 11.38
CA GLN A 572 -14.91 7.70 12.64
C GLN A 572 -16.20 6.88 12.69
N ASP A 573 -17.10 6.93 11.71
CA ASP A 573 -18.29 6.07 11.69
C ASP A 573 -18.47 5.36 10.35
N PHE A 574 -18.03 4.10 10.22
CA PHE A 574 -18.50 3.25 9.12
C PHE A 574 -18.67 1.79 9.54
N HIS A 575 -19.93 1.43 9.83
CA HIS A 575 -20.45 0.06 9.89
C HIS A 575 -21.24 -0.33 8.62
N ARG A 576 -20.85 0.12 7.42
CA ARG A 576 -21.26 -0.49 6.14
C ARG A 576 -20.19 -0.33 5.05
N PRO A 577 -19.86 -1.38 4.27
CA PRO A 577 -18.80 -1.33 3.26
C PRO A 577 -19.21 -0.44 2.07
N THR A 578 -18.35 0.51 1.71
CA THR A 578 -18.32 1.13 0.38
C THR A 578 -17.34 0.31 -0.45
N LEU A 579 -17.75 -0.23 -1.60
CA LEU A 579 -16.88 -1.00 -2.50
C LEU A 579 -15.99 -0.04 -3.30
N ALA A 580 -15.04 0.60 -2.60
CA ALA A 580 -13.94 1.26 -3.27
C ALA A 580 -13.06 0.19 -3.92
N LEU A 581 -12.84 0.33 -5.22
CA LEU A 581 -11.91 -0.48 -5.98
C LEU A 581 -10.46 -0.08 -5.63
N SER A 582 -10.01 -0.37 -4.42
CA SER A 582 -8.58 -0.54 -4.16
C SER A 582 -8.25 -2.03 -4.34
N GLY A 583 -8.48 -2.55 -5.55
CA GLY A 583 -7.86 -3.81 -5.96
C GLY A 583 -6.34 -3.68 -5.85
N PRO A 584 -5.59 -4.78 -5.67
CA PRO A 584 -4.15 -4.75 -5.52
C PRO A 584 -3.52 -4.15 -6.79
N ARG A 585 -3.29 -2.82 -6.80
CA ARG A 585 -2.77 -2.02 -7.93
C ARG A 585 -2.94 -2.72 -9.28
N LEU A 586 -4.06 -2.50 -9.95
CA LEU A 586 -3.97 -2.41 -11.40
C LEU A 586 -2.98 -1.27 -11.65
N SER A 587 -1.75 -1.62 -12.00
CA SER A 587 -0.74 -0.65 -12.41
C SER A 587 -1.12 -0.13 -13.79
N HIS A 588 -2.21 0.63 -13.89
CA HIS A 588 -2.47 1.41 -15.08
C HIS A 588 -1.43 2.55 -15.08
N ILE A 589 -0.51 2.49 -16.04
CA ILE A 589 0.37 3.62 -16.40
C ILE A 589 -0.43 4.61 -17.31
N LYS A 590 -1.72 4.30 -17.58
CA LYS A 590 -2.60 4.99 -18.52
C LYS A 590 -3.85 5.53 -17.80
N PRO A 591 -4.43 6.66 -18.24
CA PRO A 591 -5.69 7.17 -17.69
C PRO A 591 -6.86 6.21 -18.03
N LEU A 592 -7.78 5.94 -17.10
CA LEU A 592 -9.01 5.15 -17.28
C LEU A 592 -10.10 5.93 -18.02
N SER A 593 -10.79 5.28 -18.96
CA SER A 593 -11.96 5.85 -19.66
C SER A 593 -13.24 5.70 -18.83
N ILE A 594 -14.23 6.57 -19.11
CA ILE A 594 -15.57 6.53 -18.50
C ILE A 594 -16.23 5.17 -18.76
N SER A 595 -16.14 4.67 -19.99
CA SER A 595 -16.68 3.38 -20.42
C SER A 595 -16.00 2.20 -19.72
N SER A 596 -14.68 2.25 -19.49
CA SER A 596 -13.97 1.22 -18.72
C SER A 596 -14.39 1.18 -17.25
N CYS A 597 -14.55 2.34 -16.62
CA CYS A 597 -14.98 2.42 -15.23
C CYS A 597 -16.45 1.95 -15.08
N GLN A 598 -17.31 2.36 -16.01
CA GLN A 598 -18.70 1.92 -16.07
C GLN A 598 -18.82 0.41 -16.28
N ALA A 599 -18.07 -0.16 -17.24
CA ALA A 599 -18.02 -1.60 -17.48
C ALA A 599 -17.63 -2.39 -16.24
N TYR A 600 -16.62 -1.89 -15.53
CA TYR A 600 -16.18 -2.48 -14.29
C TYR A 600 -17.26 -2.40 -13.20
N CYS A 601 -17.89 -1.24 -12.97
CA CYS A 601 -18.92 -1.11 -11.93
C CYS A 601 -20.20 -1.90 -12.25
N LEU A 602 -20.58 -1.98 -13.52
CA LEU A 602 -21.71 -2.81 -13.97
C LEU A 602 -21.42 -4.31 -13.81
N SER A 603 -20.17 -4.75 -13.99
CA SER A 603 -19.79 -6.15 -13.68
C SER A 603 -19.96 -6.51 -12.21
N LEU A 604 -20.02 -5.50 -11.32
CA LEU A 604 -20.29 -5.66 -9.90
C LEU A 604 -21.76 -5.40 -9.53
N SER A 605 -22.64 -5.20 -10.52
CA SER A 605 -24.04 -4.78 -10.32
C SER A 605 -24.19 -3.44 -9.55
N LEU A 606 -23.25 -2.50 -9.70
CA LEU A 606 -23.27 -1.20 -9.03
C LEU A 606 -23.53 -0.05 -10.01
N PRO A 607 -24.62 0.73 -9.84
CA PRO A 607 -25.08 1.73 -10.81
C PRO A 607 -24.46 3.13 -10.73
N VAL A 608 -23.78 3.47 -9.65
CA VAL A 608 -23.11 4.77 -9.49
C VAL A 608 -21.61 4.57 -9.67
N PHE A 609 -20.98 5.40 -10.51
CA PHE A 609 -19.53 5.33 -10.70
C PHE A 609 -18.85 6.71 -10.71
N GLY A 610 -17.61 6.74 -10.24
CA GLY A 610 -16.80 7.95 -10.13
C GLY A 610 -15.35 7.73 -10.58
N LEU A 611 -14.76 8.75 -11.20
CA LEU A 611 -13.35 8.77 -11.58
C LEU A 611 -12.60 9.76 -10.69
N GLN A 612 -11.63 9.23 -9.94
CA GLN A 612 -10.71 10.03 -9.15
C GLN A 612 -9.34 10.06 -9.86
N ASN A 613 -8.80 11.25 -10.09
CA ASN A 613 -7.49 11.50 -10.74
C ASN A 613 -7.28 10.82 -12.11
N ARG A 614 -8.35 10.38 -12.78
CA ARG A 614 -8.33 9.63 -14.06
C ARG A 614 -7.60 8.29 -14.00
N ASP A 615 -7.29 7.76 -12.82
CA ASP A 615 -6.59 6.48 -12.65
C ASP A 615 -7.26 5.57 -11.60
N THR A 616 -8.35 6.03 -11.00
CA THR A 616 -9.08 5.32 -9.95
C THR A 616 -10.58 5.33 -10.27
N CYS A 617 -11.16 4.14 -10.41
CA CYS A 617 -12.59 3.93 -10.61
C CYS A 617 -13.27 3.57 -9.28
N ILE A 618 -14.38 4.22 -8.96
CA ILE A 618 -15.15 4.01 -7.72
C ILE A 618 -16.55 3.56 -8.11
N CYS A 619 -17.07 2.48 -7.49
CA CYS A 619 -18.38 1.91 -7.76
C CYS A 619 -19.24 1.91 -6.50
N ASP A 620 -20.51 2.29 -6.60
CA ASP A 620 -21.44 2.31 -5.46
C ASP A 620 -22.90 2.06 -5.88
N ASP A 621 -23.75 1.73 -4.91
CA ASP A 621 -25.19 1.50 -5.10
C ASP A 621 -26.03 2.79 -4.99
N ARG A 622 -25.50 3.80 -4.31
CA ARG A 622 -26.06 5.15 -4.14
C ARG A 622 -24.94 6.18 -4.05
N LEU A 623 -25.25 7.47 -4.21
CA LEU A 623 -24.28 8.54 -3.91
C LEU A 623 -24.09 8.64 -2.38
N ARG A 624 -23.24 7.79 -1.78
CA ARG A 624 -22.78 7.99 -0.40
C ARG A 624 -21.77 9.11 -0.38
N MET A 625 -22.24 10.31 -0.07
CA MET A 625 -21.38 11.46 -0.01
C MET A 625 -21.80 12.35 1.15
N ASP A 626 -21.08 12.21 2.25
CA ASP A 626 -20.69 13.33 3.11
C ASP A 626 -19.87 14.39 2.35
N SER A 627 -19.68 14.23 1.04
CA SER A 627 -19.08 15.18 0.12
C SER A 627 -19.91 16.43 -0.07
N ARG A 628 -19.33 17.57 0.32
CA ARG A 628 -19.81 18.86 -0.14
C ARG A 628 -19.58 18.97 -1.64
N ARG A 629 -20.62 19.35 -2.38
CA ARG A 629 -20.47 19.88 -3.74
C ARG A 629 -19.63 21.15 -3.64
N ASP A 630 -18.63 21.31 -4.51
CA ASP A 630 -17.94 22.58 -4.63
C ASP A 630 -18.89 23.62 -5.27
N GLU A 631 -19.37 24.57 -4.47
CA GLU A 631 -20.25 25.65 -4.94
C GLU A 631 -19.48 26.83 -5.56
N ILE A 632 -18.13 26.82 -5.48
CA ILE A 632 -17.30 27.97 -5.91
C ILE A 632 -17.06 27.95 -7.44
N TRP A 633 -17.44 26.89 -8.15
CA TRP A 633 -17.07 26.68 -9.55
C TRP A 633 -18.31 26.64 -10.45
N GLY A 634 -18.39 27.56 -11.42
CA GLY A 634 -19.36 27.50 -12.50
C GLY A 634 -19.21 26.21 -13.31
N CYS A 635 -20.29 25.76 -13.97
CA CYS A 635 -20.40 24.49 -14.73
C CYS A 635 -19.38 24.28 -15.89
N GLU A 636 -18.32 25.07 -15.98
CA GLU A 636 -17.43 25.18 -17.14
C GLU A 636 -15.96 24.83 -16.87
N SER A 637 -15.52 24.62 -15.62
CA SER A 637 -14.14 24.21 -15.32
C SER A 637 -14.00 22.74 -14.91
N ARG A 638 -12.89 22.12 -15.34
CA ARG A 638 -12.54 20.70 -15.14
C ARG A 638 -12.03 20.47 -13.72
N CYS A 639 -12.30 19.30 -13.10
CA CYS A 639 -11.67 18.98 -11.82
C CYS A 639 -10.15 18.81 -12.06
N GLY A 640 -9.32 19.64 -11.45
CA GLY A 640 -7.84 19.49 -11.50
C GLY A 640 -7.07 20.27 -12.57
N TYR A 641 -7.69 21.20 -13.29
CA TYR A 641 -6.93 22.19 -14.09
C TYR A 641 -6.66 23.44 -13.24
N GLY A 642 -5.49 23.47 -12.61
CA GLY A 642 -5.05 24.53 -11.71
C GLY A 642 -4.33 23.93 -10.52
N LYS A 643 -3.01 23.79 -10.63
CA LYS A 643 -2.14 23.27 -9.54
C LYS A 643 -2.15 24.15 -8.27
N GLU A 644 -2.87 25.27 -8.29
CA GLU A 644 -2.76 26.34 -7.29
C GLU A 644 -4.06 26.60 -6.50
N ASP A 645 -5.21 26.04 -6.87
CA ASP A 645 -6.51 26.43 -6.26
C ASP A 645 -7.25 25.33 -5.45
N CYS A 646 -6.78 24.09 -5.46
CA CYS A 646 -7.30 23.04 -4.58
C CYS A 646 -6.20 22.66 -3.58
N GLY A 647 -6.39 23.00 -2.31
CA GLY A 647 -5.39 22.80 -1.26
C GLY A 647 -4.79 21.38 -1.23
N PRO A 648 -3.57 21.22 -0.69
CA PRO A 648 -2.70 20.04 -0.91
C PRO A 648 -3.28 18.68 -0.49
N ASP A 649 -4.37 18.66 0.28
CA ASP A 649 -4.97 17.45 0.85
C ASP A 649 -6.39 17.14 0.33
N GLN A 650 -6.94 17.91 -0.62
CA GLN A 650 -8.29 17.65 -1.17
C GLN A 650 -8.23 17.01 -2.55
N ARG A 651 -8.76 15.78 -2.68
CA ARG A 651 -8.78 15.00 -3.92
C ARG A 651 -10.18 15.08 -4.56
N PRO A 652 -10.41 15.96 -5.55
CA PRO A 652 -11.72 16.08 -6.19
C PRO A 652 -12.02 14.83 -7.03
N MET A 653 -13.27 14.37 -6.97
CA MET A 653 -13.79 13.25 -7.76
C MET A 653 -14.79 13.76 -8.80
N GLU A 654 -14.67 13.26 -10.03
CA GLU A 654 -15.69 13.44 -11.07
C GLU A 654 -16.74 12.33 -10.94
N VAL A 655 -17.97 12.72 -10.65
CA VAL A 655 -19.08 11.79 -10.39
C VAL A 655 -20.06 11.83 -11.56
N PHE A 656 -20.38 10.65 -12.07
CA PHE A 656 -21.28 10.44 -13.21
C PHE A 656 -22.44 9.56 -12.77
N SER A 657 -23.66 9.90 -13.18
CA SER A 657 -24.84 9.07 -12.92
C SER A 657 -25.89 9.26 -14.02
N SER A 658 -26.70 8.23 -14.24
CA SER A 658 -27.80 8.21 -15.21
C SER A 658 -29.08 8.93 -14.73
N TYR A 659 -29.09 9.58 -13.56
CA TYR A 659 -30.24 10.33 -13.04
C TYR A 659 -30.16 11.83 -13.36
N GLN A 660 -31.30 12.45 -13.68
CA GLN A 660 -31.38 13.90 -13.94
C GLN A 660 -31.65 14.72 -12.66
N LEU A 661 -32.18 14.09 -11.60
CA LEU A 661 -32.44 14.68 -10.27
C LEU A 661 -32.14 13.62 -9.21
N LEU A 662 -31.11 13.84 -8.40
CA LEU A 662 -30.78 12.99 -7.26
C LEU A 662 -31.60 13.46 -6.05
N ALA A 663 -32.46 12.60 -5.50
CA ALA A 663 -33.06 12.82 -4.19
C ALA A 663 -31.95 12.66 -3.13
N VAL A 664 -31.47 13.78 -2.60
CA VAL A 664 -30.54 13.81 -1.46
C VAL A 664 -31.34 13.59 -0.19
N GLU A 665 -31.32 12.38 0.38
CA GLU A 665 -31.80 12.17 1.76
C GLU A 665 -30.74 12.71 2.73
N TYR A 666 -31.00 13.89 3.28
CA TYR A 666 -30.27 14.41 4.44
C TYR A 666 -30.68 13.62 5.69
N ALA A 667 -29.79 12.80 6.24
CA ALA A 667 -29.95 12.26 7.58
C ALA A 667 -29.25 13.18 8.59
N ASN A 668 -29.99 14.16 9.09
CA ASN A 668 -29.69 14.89 10.31
C ASN A 668 -30.73 14.45 11.33
N ILE A 669 -30.42 13.58 12.30
CA ILE A 669 -31.38 13.25 13.37
C ILE A 669 -30.66 13.00 14.70
N GLY A 670 -30.91 13.91 15.65
CA GLY A 670 -30.66 13.70 17.08
C GLY A 670 -31.65 12.71 17.72
N CYS A 671 -31.67 12.68 19.05
CA CYS A 671 -32.30 11.68 19.93
C CYS A 671 -33.72 11.22 19.55
N PHE A 672 -33.98 9.90 19.59
CA PHE A 672 -35.26 9.31 19.99
C PHE A 672 -35.12 7.94 20.69
N GLU A 673 -36.00 7.73 21.67
CA GLU A 673 -36.19 6.60 22.58
C GLU A 673 -37.51 5.89 22.21
N SER A 674 -37.56 4.55 22.23
CA SER A 674 -38.75 3.69 22.41
C SER A 674 -38.40 2.25 21.97
N LYS A 675 -38.07 1.35 22.90
CA LYS A 675 -38.95 0.31 23.47
C LYS A 675 -39.40 -0.81 22.49
N GLU A 676 -38.97 -2.02 22.86
CA GLU A 676 -39.56 -3.35 22.64
C GLU A 676 -39.24 -4.16 21.36
N GLU A 677 -38.41 -5.19 21.59
CA GLU A 677 -38.64 -6.62 21.30
C GLU A 677 -38.52 -7.22 19.85
N TYR A 678 -37.40 -7.95 19.67
CA TYR A 678 -37.13 -9.21 18.92
C TYR A 678 -37.46 -9.31 17.41
N VAL A 679 -36.61 -9.92 16.56
CA VAL A 679 -36.52 -11.39 16.31
C VAL A 679 -35.07 -11.84 16.01
N LEU A 680 -34.66 -12.92 16.68
CA LEU A 680 -33.47 -13.75 16.40
C LEU A 680 -33.81 -14.88 15.42
N LEU A 681 -32.81 -15.45 14.71
CA LEU A 681 -32.65 -16.90 14.51
C LEU A 681 -31.27 -17.26 13.91
N GLY A 682 -30.51 -18.15 14.58
CA GLY A 682 -29.30 -18.80 14.05
C GLY A 682 -28.35 -19.35 15.12
N LYS A 683 -28.27 -20.68 15.26
CA LYS A 683 -27.78 -21.47 16.43
C LYS A 683 -26.26 -21.52 16.64
N ASP A 684 -25.81 -21.23 17.87
CA ASP A 684 -24.92 -22.05 18.73
C ASP A 684 -24.67 -21.30 20.06
N TYR A 685 -25.04 -21.86 21.23
CA TYR A 685 -24.70 -21.28 22.54
C TYR A 685 -24.35 -22.35 23.58
N MET A 686 -23.48 -21.97 24.52
CA MET A 686 -23.10 -22.72 25.72
C MET A 686 -23.70 -22.02 26.95
N GLU A 687 -24.24 -22.77 27.91
CA GLU A 687 -24.73 -22.22 29.18
C GLU A 687 -23.61 -22.13 30.22
N TRP A 688 -23.47 -20.96 30.85
CA TRP A 688 -22.62 -20.75 32.04
C TRP A 688 -23.41 -20.05 33.15
N GLY A 689 -23.49 -20.68 34.33
CA GLY A 689 -24.31 -20.23 35.44
C GLY A 689 -23.55 -19.33 36.42
N ASN A 690 -24.12 -18.15 36.70
CA ASN A 690 -23.71 -17.11 37.65
C ASN A 690 -22.46 -16.29 37.26
N SER A 691 -22.55 -15.58 36.14
CA SER A 691 -21.64 -14.48 35.81
C SER A 691 -22.46 -13.27 35.33
N THR A 692 -21.97 -12.06 35.60
CA THR A 692 -22.57 -10.80 35.11
C THR A 692 -22.27 -10.59 33.61
N LEU A 693 -23.05 -9.73 32.93
CA LEU A 693 -22.88 -9.41 31.50
C LEU A 693 -21.46 -8.92 31.17
N GLU A 694 -20.82 -8.25 32.13
CA GLU A 694 -19.47 -7.71 32.03
C GLU A 694 -18.38 -8.81 32.17
N GLU A 695 -18.64 -9.87 32.94
CA GLU A 695 -17.74 -11.03 33.06
C GLU A 695 -17.82 -11.93 31.82
N CYS A 696 -18.99 -12.06 31.21
CA CYS A 696 -19.16 -12.76 29.93
C CYS A 696 -18.49 -11.99 28.77
N ALA A 697 -18.62 -10.65 28.75
CA ALA A 697 -17.97 -9.79 27.77
C ALA A 697 -16.43 -9.81 27.88
N ASN A 698 -15.90 -9.91 29.10
CA ASN A 698 -14.45 -10.02 29.34
C ASN A 698 -13.88 -11.39 28.95
N PHE A 699 -14.65 -12.48 29.05
CA PHE A 699 -14.17 -13.80 28.62
C PHE A 699 -14.17 -13.93 27.08
N CYS A 700 -15.16 -13.35 26.40
CA CYS A 700 -15.24 -13.34 24.93
C CYS A 700 -14.21 -12.41 24.27
N THR A 701 -13.70 -11.38 24.98
CA THR A 701 -12.66 -10.48 24.45
C THR A 701 -11.23 -11.00 24.65
N VAL A 702 -11.01 -12.02 25.48
CA VAL A 702 -9.66 -12.55 25.73
C VAL A 702 -9.37 -13.87 24.97
N ALA A 703 -10.38 -14.55 24.41
CA ALA A 703 -10.19 -15.85 23.75
C ALA A 703 -10.13 -15.83 22.20
N LEU A 704 -10.27 -14.68 21.53
CA LEU A 704 -10.26 -14.59 20.05
C LEU A 704 -9.16 -13.69 19.44
N GLU A 705 -8.24 -13.15 20.23
CA GLU A 705 -7.13 -12.36 19.73
C GLU A 705 -5.78 -12.81 20.31
N THR A 706 -5.11 -13.76 19.67
CA THR A 706 -3.70 -14.09 20.01
C THR A 706 -2.70 -14.05 18.85
N ASP A 707 -3.07 -13.65 17.63
CA ASP A 707 -2.07 -13.43 16.55
C ASP A 707 -2.09 -12.02 15.89
N TYR A 708 -3.14 -11.22 16.08
CA TYR A 708 -3.20 -9.84 15.53
C TYR A 708 -2.45 -8.82 16.40
N PHE A 709 -2.55 -8.95 17.74
CA PHE A 709 -1.83 -8.07 18.68
C PHE A 709 -0.32 -8.28 18.64
N ALA A 710 0.19 -9.49 18.35
CA ALA A 710 1.64 -9.74 18.29
C ALA A 710 2.34 -9.04 17.10
N LEU A 711 1.63 -8.79 16.00
CA LEU A 711 2.18 -8.11 14.82
C LEU A 711 2.15 -6.58 14.98
N GLN A 712 1.07 -6.03 15.54
CA GLN A 712 0.99 -4.60 15.86
C GLN A 712 1.95 -4.24 17.00
N THR A 713 2.13 -5.09 18.01
CA THR A 713 3.08 -4.83 19.10
C THR A 713 4.53 -4.87 18.60
N LYS A 714 4.89 -5.73 17.63
CA LYS A 714 6.24 -5.76 17.05
C LYS A 714 6.52 -4.60 16.07
N PHE A 715 5.52 -4.15 15.31
CA PHE A 715 5.63 -2.94 14.49
C PHE A 715 5.76 -1.69 15.37
N LEU A 716 4.91 -1.57 16.40
CA LEU A 716 4.95 -0.48 17.38
C LEU A 716 6.27 -0.49 18.17
N LEU A 717 6.75 -1.65 18.63
CA LEU A 717 8.07 -1.79 19.27
C LEU A 717 9.23 -1.46 18.31
N GLY A 718 9.12 -1.79 17.03
CA GLY A 718 10.11 -1.42 16.00
C GLY A 718 10.16 0.08 15.75
N VAL A 719 8.99 0.74 15.67
CA VAL A 719 8.87 2.20 15.54
C VAL A 719 9.39 2.88 16.81
N ILE A 720 8.99 2.42 18.00
CA ILE A 720 9.46 2.95 19.29
C ILE A 720 10.97 2.78 19.43
N SER A 721 11.53 1.62 19.04
CA SER A 721 12.97 1.36 19.09
C SER A 721 13.74 2.29 18.15
N THR A 722 13.21 2.53 16.95
CA THR A 722 13.82 3.42 15.95
C THR A 722 13.78 4.88 16.42
N ILE A 723 12.63 5.35 16.90
CA ILE A 723 12.48 6.69 17.49
C ILE A 723 13.43 6.86 18.69
N SER A 724 13.55 5.84 19.54
CA SER A 724 14.45 5.84 20.70
C SER A 724 15.92 5.93 20.29
N ILE A 725 16.34 5.17 19.27
CA ILE A 725 17.71 5.23 18.72
C ILE A 725 17.97 6.62 18.12
N CYS A 726 17.05 7.16 17.33
CA CYS A 726 17.15 8.51 16.79
C CYS A 726 17.25 9.57 17.89
N PHE A 727 16.48 9.43 18.98
CA PHE A 727 16.54 10.33 20.12
C PHE A 727 17.88 10.24 20.85
N ILE A 728 18.43 9.03 21.02
CA ILE A 728 19.76 8.81 21.61
C ILE A 728 20.87 9.41 20.74
N ILE A 729 20.84 9.18 19.42
CA ILE A 729 21.81 9.72 18.48
C ILE A 729 21.72 11.26 18.46
N ASN A 730 20.52 11.83 18.37
CA ASN A 730 20.31 13.27 18.43
C ASN A 730 20.84 13.86 19.75
N LYS A 731 20.59 13.19 20.89
CA LYS A 731 21.14 13.58 22.19
C LYS A 731 22.67 13.54 22.20
N ILE A 732 23.30 12.52 21.61
CA ILE A 732 24.77 12.41 21.50
C ILE A 732 25.32 13.53 20.60
N LEU A 733 24.71 13.79 19.45
CA LEU A 733 25.15 14.83 18.51
C LEU A 733 24.99 16.23 19.10
N ASN A 734 23.85 16.52 19.75
CA ASN A 734 23.63 17.77 20.46
C ASN A 734 24.67 17.96 21.57
N ARG A 735 24.97 16.90 22.33
CA ARG A 735 26.06 16.93 23.32
C ARG A 735 27.39 17.24 22.64
N ILE A 736 27.76 16.55 21.57
CA ILE A 736 29.03 16.80 20.87
C ILE A 736 29.10 18.26 20.42
N ILE A 737 28.07 18.80 19.77
CA ILE A 737 28.07 20.19 19.26
C ILE A 737 28.11 21.21 20.40
N LEU A 738 27.39 20.97 21.50
CA LEU A 738 27.37 21.86 22.66
C LEU A 738 28.66 21.76 23.50
N TYR A 739 29.37 20.62 23.49
CA TYR A 739 30.57 20.38 24.30
C TYR A 739 31.91 20.57 23.56
N THR A 740 31.97 20.50 22.24
CA THR A 740 33.25 20.52 21.47
C THR A 740 33.97 21.87 21.45
N SER A 741 33.48 22.91 22.14
CA SER A 741 34.12 24.23 22.10
C SER A 741 34.36 24.93 23.43
N SER A 742 34.18 24.28 24.59
CA SER A 742 34.48 24.93 25.88
C SER A 742 35.91 24.62 26.32
N THR A 743 36.74 25.66 26.42
CA THR A 743 38.03 25.61 27.10
C THR A 743 37.91 26.08 28.56
N ALA A 744 36.67 26.28 29.04
CA ALA A 744 36.39 26.85 30.34
C ALA A 744 36.96 25.99 31.49
N GLN A 745 37.53 26.67 32.48
CA GLN A 745 37.96 26.07 33.73
C GLN A 745 36.75 25.45 34.47
N PRO A 746 36.94 24.41 35.30
CA PRO A 746 35.88 23.89 36.15
C PRO A 746 35.26 25.00 37.02
N TRP A 747 33.93 25.03 37.13
CA TRP A 747 33.21 26.01 37.94
C TRP A 747 33.52 25.84 39.44
N ASP A 748 33.89 26.92 40.11
CA ASP A 748 34.10 26.97 41.57
C ASP A 748 32.90 27.66 42.22
N TRP A 749 31.85 26.88 42.48
CA TRP A 749 30.56 27.35 43.01
C TRP A 749 30.65 28.16 44.31
N SER A 750 31.76 28.07 45.05
CA SER A 750 31.98 28.89 46.26
C SER A 750 32.25 30.36 45.95
N LYS A 751 32.62 30.69 44.71
CA LYS A 751 32.93 32.05 44.23
C LYS A 751 31.85 32.60 43.28
N GLU A 752 30.88 31.78 42.90
CA GLU A 752 29.87 32.16 41.92
C GLU A 752 28.74 32.95 42.58
N ILE A 753 28.22 33.92 41.85
CA ILE A 753 27.13 34.80 42.28
C ILE A 753 25.97 34.62 41.31
N VAL A 754 24.87 34.06 41.82
CA VAL A 754 23.67 33.74 41.02
C VAL A 754 22.60 34.81 41.21
N LEU A 755 22.32 35.60 40.17
CA LEU A 755 21.22 36.56 40.15
C LEU A 755 19.98 35.93 39.52
N ILE A 756 18.85 35.95 40.23
CA ILE A 756 17.58 35.38 39.81
C ILE A 756 16.51 36.47 39.85
N THR A 757 15.81 36.66 38.74
CA THR A 757 14.63 37.54 38.69
C THR A 757 13.36 36.77 39.04
N GLY A 758 12.39 37.41 39.70
CA GLY A 758 11.20 36.75 40.24
C GLY A 758 11.51 35.81 41.39
N GLY A 759 12.57 36.08 42.16
CA GLY A 759 13.09 35.18 43.18
C GLY A 759 12.23 35.06 44.46
N SER A 760 11.13 35.80 44.58
CA SER A 760 10.24 35.73 45.75
C SER A 760 9.01 34.83 45.54
N GLY A 761 8.81 34.28 44.34
CA GLY A 761 7.66 33.44 44.02
C GLY A 761 7.94 32.27 43.07
N GLY A 762 6.99 31.33 43.03
CA GLY A 762 6.96 30.24 42.04
C GLY A 762 8.25 29.42 41.96
N ILE A 763 8.80 29.31 40.74
CA ILE A 763 10.06 28.59 40.47
C ILE A 763 11.25 29.36 41.05
N GLY A 764 11.23 30.68 41.01
CA GLY A 764 12.31 31.56 41.45
C GLY A 764 12.65 31.38 42.94
N SER A 765 11.66 31.39 43.82
CA SER A 765 11.89 31.20 45.27
C SER A 765 12.45 29.81 45.60
N GLU A 766 12.02 28.78 44.87
CA GLU A 766 12.57 27.43 45.02
C GLU A 766 14.04 27.36 44.53
N MET A 767 14.38 28.04 43.43
CA MET A 767 15.78 28.14 42.98
C MET A 767 16.64 28.88 44.00
N VAL A 768 16.17 30.01 44.55
CA VAL A 768 16.87 30.76 45.61
C VAL A 768 17.17 29.84 46.78
N ASN A 769 16.17 29.12 47.29
CA ASN A 769 16.34 28.18 48.40
C ASN A 769 17.36 27.06 48.08
N LYS A 770 17.35 26.52 46.86
CA LYS A 770 18.20 25.39 46.48
C LYS A 770 19.68 25.76 46.25
N PHE A 771 19.95 26.91 45.64
CA PHE A 771 21.32 27.42 45.54
C PHE A 771 21.85 27.82 46.92
N SER A 772 21.03 28.49 47.73
CA SER A 772 21.44 28.95 49.06
C SER A 772 21.80 27.80 49.99
N ARG A 773 21.04 26.69 49.97
CA ARG A 773 21.35 25.45 50.73
C ARG A 773 22.67 24.79 50.34
N ARG A 774 23.23 25.14 49.18
CA ARG A 774 24.54 24.67 48.71
C ARG A 774 25.66 25.69 49.01
N ASN A 775 25.38 26.68 49.87
CA ASN A 775 26.29 27.77 50.25
C ASN A 775 26.75 28.66 49.07
N ILE A 776 25.95 28.74 48.01
CA ILE A 776 26.20 29.63 46.86
C ILE A 776 25.58 31.00 47.15
N THR A 777 26.24 32.07 46.75
CA THR A 777 25.71 33.43 46.91
C THR A 777 24.58 33.67 45.92
N VAL A 778 23.40 34.04 46.41
CA VAL A 778 22.21 34.25 45.57
C VAL A 778 21.66 35.65 45.74
N ILE A 779 21.31 36.28 44.63
CA ILE A 779 20.65 37.58 44.57
C ILE A 779 19.24 37.37 44.00
N SER A 780 18.24 37.76 44.77
CA SER A 780 16.82 37.73 44.37
C SER A 780 16.39 39.14 44.00
N PHE A 781 16.10 39.36 42.72
CA PHE A 781 15.43 40.56 42.22
C PHE A 781 13.94 40.27 42.13
N ASP A 782 13.13 41.02 42.85
CA ASP A 782 11.66 40.91 42.80
C ASP A 782 11.03 42.21 43.32
N ILE A 783 9.83 42.54 42.88
CA ILE A 783 9.07 43.69 43.41
C ILE A 783 8.47 43.39 44.79
N HIS A 784 8.32 42.12 45.13
CA HIS A 784 7.79 41.63 46.40
C HIS A 784 8.89 41.01 47.26
N PRO A 785 8.88 41.27 48.59
CA PRO A 785 9.82 40.60 49.49
C PRO A 785 9.54 39.09 49.57
N PRO A 786 10.55 38.26 49.85
CA PRO A 786 10.39 36.81 49.98
C PRO A 786 9.48 36.46 51.16
N LYS A 787 8.62 35.45 50.99
CA LYS A 787 7.65 35.01 52.01
C LYS A 787 8.30 34.31 53.22
N SER A 788 9.51 33.80 53.05
CA SER A 788 10.29 33.11 54.08
C SER A 788 11.62 33.83 54.32
N THR A 789 12.14 33.74 55.54
CA THR A 789 13.46 34.28 55.88
C THR A 789 14.53 33.66 54.97
N LEU A 790 15.30 34.51 54.29
CA LEU A 790 16.40 34.10 53.44
C LEU A 790 17.57 33.56 54.27
N SER A 791 18.35 32.66 53.66
CA SER A 791 19.63 32.23 54.24
C SER A 791 20.64 33.38 54.22
N THR A 792 21.69 33.31 55.05
CA THR A 792 22.68 34.40 55.17
C THR A 792 23.43 34.74 53.88
N ASN A 793 23.49 33.79 52.95
CA ASN A 793 24.10 33.89 51.62
C ASN A 793 23.09 34.22 50.52
N ALA A 794 21.86 34.62 50.87
CA ALA A 794 20.84 35.02 49.92
C ALA A 794 20.36 36.45 50.21
N HIS A 795 20.40 37.30 49.19
CA HIS A 795 20.19 38.74 49.31
C HIS A 795 18.99 39.16 48.46
N PHE A 796 18.08 39.93 49.03
CA PHE A 796 16.91 40.44 48.33
C PHE A 796 17.10 41.92 47.98
N TYR A 797 16.85 42.26 46.71
CA TYR A 797 16.77 43.64 46.25
C TYR A 797 15.40 43.87 45.61
N LYS A 798 14.73 44.93 46.03
CA LYS A 798 13.45 45.31 45.46
C LYS A 798 13.68 45.98 44.10
N VAL A 799 13.39 45.27 43.02
CA VAL A 799 13.68 45.73 41.65
C VAL A 799 12.48 45.50 40.76
N ASP A 800 12.08 46.54 40.04
CA ASP A 800 11.14 46.43 38.93
C ASP A 800 11.91 46.24 37.63
N VAL A 801 11.85 45.03 37.07
CA VAL A 801 12.56 44.65 35.85
C VAL A 801 12.04 45.36 34.60
N THR A 802 10.92 46.09 34.69
CA THR A 802 10.44 46.95 33.60
C THR A 802 11.17 48.29 33.51
N SER A 803 12.02 48.62 34.50
CA SER A 803 12.77 49.87 34.57
C SER A 803 14.27 49.64 34.30
N PRO A 804 14.80 49.99 33.11
CA PRO A 804 16.23 49.91 32.82
C PRO A 804 17.09 50.70 33.83
N HIS A 805 16.60 51.85 34.29
CA HIS A 805 17.27 52.65 35.32
C HIS A 805 17.31 51.92 36.67
N GLY A 806 16.18 51.31 37.08
CA GLY A 806 16.11 50.54 38.32
C GLY A 806 17.01 49.30 38.29
N ILE A 807 17.08 48.61 37.15
CA ILE A 807 18.02 47.51 36.92
C ILE A 807 19.46 48.00 37.08
N HIS A 808 19.82 49.13 36.45
CA HIS A 808 21.16 49.70 36.55
C HIS A 808 21.53 50.06 38.00
N GLU A 809 20.67 50.77 38.72
CA GLU A 809 20.92 51.15 40.12
C GLU A 809 21.09 49.94 41.04
N ALA A 810 20.22 48.94 40.90
CA ALA A 810 20.26 47.74 41.72
C ALA A 810 21.48 46.86 41.41
N THR A 811 21.85 46.72 40.14
CA THR A 811 23.06 45.96 39.76
C THR A 811 24.34 46.68 40.21
N GLU A 812 24.40 48.01 40.15
CA GLU A 812 25.50 48.78 40.73
C GLU A 812 25.58 48.66 42.25
N GLN A 813 24.44 48.55 42.94
CA GLN A 813 24.41 48.27 44.37
C GLN A 813 24.96 46.86 44.66
N VAL A 814 24.48 45.84 43.92
CA VAL A 814 24.97 44.46 44.01
C VAL A 814 26.47 44.37 43.79
N ARG A 815 27.00 45.03 42.74
CA ARG A 815 28.44 45.02 42.42
C ARG A 815 29.29 45.59 43.56
N ARG A 816 28.77 46.62 44.25
CA ARG A 816 29.44 47.26 45.39
C ARG A 816 29.40 46.42 46.66
N GLU A 817 28.27 45.77 46.93
CA GLU A 817 28.04 45.04 48.19
C GLU A 817 28.54 43.59 48.14
N ILE A 818 28.44 42.94 46.97
CA ILE A 818 28.64 41.49 46.81
C ILE A 818 29.69 41.20 45.73
N GLY A 819 29.57 41.84 44.56
CA GLY A 819 30.44 41.62 43.40
C GLY A 819 29.67 41.43 42.10
N ASP A 820 30.38 41.20 41.00
CA ASP A 820 29.78 40.98 39.68
C ASP A 820 29.06 39.62 39.61
N PRO A 821 27.76 39.56 39.28
CA PRO A 821 27.06 38.31 39.04
C PRO A 821 27.69 37.49 37.92
N THR A 822 27.94 36.21 38.17
CA THR A 822 28.50 35.28 37.18
C THR A 822 27.41 34.42 36.53
N VAL A 823 26.25 34.27 37.17
CA VAL A 823 25.09 33.59 36.60
C VAL A 823 23.88 34.52 36.62
N LEU A 824 23.22 34.70 35.49
CA LEU A 824 21.96 35.41 35.36
C LEU A 824 20.85 34.42 35.00
N ILE A 825 19.83 34.29 35.85
CA ILE A 825 18.62 33.53 35.57
C ILE A 825 17.46 34.50 35.36
N ASN A 826 17.15 34.77 34.09
CA ASN A 826 16.01 35.58 33.68
C ASN A 826 14.73 34.74 33.79
N ASN A 827 14.10 34.78 34.96
CA ASN A 827 12.97 33.92 35.33
C ASN A 827 11.63 34.65 35.42
N ASP A 828 11.62 35.97 35.63
CA ASP A 828 10.39 36.76 35.72
C ASP A 828 9.45 36.53 34.52
N GLY A 829 8.15 36.48 34.83
CA GLY A 829 7.13 36.37 33.82
C GLY A 829 5.70 36.47 34.36
N ILE A 830 4.81 36.97 33.51
CA ILE A 830 3.36 37.06 33.75
C ILE A 830 2.59 36.47 32.57
N ALA A 831 1.34 36.07 32.78
CA ALA A 831 0.41 35.66 31.73
C ALA A 831 -0.96 36.32 31.99
N LEU A 832 -1.64 36.75 30.93
CA LEU A 832 -2.97 37.37 31.02
C LEU A 832 -4.10 36.36 30.81
N GLY A 833 -3.91 35.42 29.87
CA GLY A 833 -4.89 34.37 29.61
C GLY A 833 -6.20 34.85 28.97
N LYS A 834 -6.18 36.02 28.32
CA LYS A 834 -7.35 36.61 27.69
C LYS A 834 -7.31 36.42 26.18
N ASP A 835 -8.48 36.42 25.55
CA ASP A 835 -8.55 36.50 24.09
C ASP A 835 -8.01 37.85 23.58
N ILE A 836 -7.63 37.89 22.31
CA ILE A 836 -6.98 39.07 21.71
C ILE A 836 -7.88 40.32 21.72
N LEU A 837 -9.21 40.15 21.77
CA LEU A 837 -10.16 41.26 21.79
C LEU A 837 -10.40 41.78 23.22
N ALA A 838 -10.14 40.96 24.23
CA ALA A 838 -10.28 41.28 25.66
C ALA A 838 -8.99 41.82 26.31
N CYS A 839 -7.85 41.76 25.63
CA CYS A 839 -6.58 42.31 26.11
C CYS A 839 -6.51 43.83 25.92
N ALA A 840 -6.34 44.58 27.02
CA ALA A 840 -6.06 46.02 26.94
C ALA A 840 -4.59 46.28 26.54
N ALA A 841 -4.36 47.37 25.80
CA ALA A 841 -3.05 47.66 25.20
C ALA A 841 -1.92 47.86 26.23
N ASP A 842 -2.23 48.43 27.38
CA ASP A 842 -1.33 48.59 28.52
C ASP A 842 -0.92 47.24 29.13
N GLN A 843 -1.86 46.29 29.23
CA GLN A 843 -1.57 44.94 29.71
C GLN A 843 -0.66 44.17 28.74
N ILE A 844 -0.89 44.28 27.43
CA ILE A 844 -0.01 43.69 26.40
C ILE A 844 1.39 44.30 26.49
N LYS A 845 1.49 45.63 26.61
CA LYS A 845 2.76 46.33 26.75
C LYS A 845 3.53 45.86 27.98
N GLN A 846 2.86 45.80 29.14
CA GLN A 846 3.45 45.31 30.38
C GLN A 846 3.96 43.86 30.24
N MET A 847 3.21 42.99 29.57
CA MET A 847 3.65 41.61 29.31
C MET A 847 4.91 41.56 28.45
N VAL A 848 4.99 42.35 27.38
CA VAL A 848 6.18 42.42 26.52
C VAL A 848 7.38 42.98 27.29
N GLU A 849 7.17 44.00 28.12
CA GLU A 849 8.22 44.60 28.95
C GLU A 849 8.79 43.59 29.95
N ILE A 850 7.94 42.88 30.69
CA ILE A 850 8.37 41.90 31.71
C ILE A 850 8.91 40.62 31.07
N ASN A 851 8.19 40.00 30.13
CA ASN A 851 8.52 38.66 29.64
C ASN A 851 9.62 38.65 28.58
N LEU A 852 9.88 39.77 27.91
CA LEU A 852 10.81 39.84 26.77
C LEU A 852 11.86 40.94 26.94
N LEU A 853 11.47 42.21 27.10
CA LEU A 853 12.43 43.33 27.08
C LEU A 853 13.33 43.36 28.33
N ALA A 854 12.81 42.96 29.49
CA ALA A 854 13.61 42.81 30.71
C ALA A 854 14.86 41.95 30.48
N HIS A 855 14.75 40.86 29.72
CA HIS A 855 15.89 39.99 29.38
C HIS A 855 16.96 40.73 28.57
N PHE A 856 16.55 41.61 27.64
CA PHE A 856 17.50 42.44 26.90
C PHE A 856 18.23 43.40 27.84
N TRP A 857 17.52 44.10 28.72
CA TRP A 857 18.12 45.09 29.62
C TRP A 857 19.04 44.46 30.65
N LEU A 858 18.63 43.35 31.27
CA LEU A 858 19.45 42.61 32.23
C LEU A 858 20.72 42.05 31.57
N VAL A 859 20.62 41.52 30.35
CA VAL A 859 21.80 41.06 29.60
C VAL A 859 22.68 42.22 29.19
N GLN A 860 22.13 43.36 28.72
CA GLN A 860 22.94 44.55 28.40
C GLN A 860 23.72 45.06 29.61
N GLU A 861 23.14 44.97 30.80
CA GLU A 861 23.76 45.41 32.05
C GLU A 861 24.82 44.42 32.57
N LEU A 862 24.56 43.11 32.53
CA LEU A 862 25.40 42.10 33.19
C LEU A 862 26.41 41.40 32.25
N LEU A 863 26.11 41.29 30.96
CA LEU A 863 26.96 40.58 29.99
C LEU A 863 28.36 41.19 29.79
N PRO A 864 28.58 42.52 29.85
CA PRO A 864 29.91 43.11 29.63
C PRO A 864 30.99 42.56 30.57
N SER A 865 30.68 42.34 31.86
CA SER A 865 31.63 41.76 32.81
C SER A 865 31.92 40.29 32.49
N MET A 866 30.88 39.51 32.15
CA MET A 866 31.01 38.10 31.76
C MET A 866 31.90 37.93 30.51
N ILE A 867 31.71 38.78 29.49
CA ILE A 867 32.55 38.78 28.28
C ILE A 867 34.00 39.13 28.62
N LYS A 868 34.22 40.16 29.42
CA LYS A 868 35.56 40.60 29.83
C LYS A 868 36.30 39.50 30.59
N GLN A 869 35.60 38.79 31.47
CA GLN A 869 36.15 37.70 32.26
C GLN A 869 36.21 36.37 31.50
N LYS A 870 35.50 36.26 30.36
CA LYS A 870 35.24 35.00 29.64
C LYS A 870 34.68 33.92 30.55
N HIS A 871 33.83 34.32 31.49
CA HIS A 871 33.22 33.44 32.47
C HIS A 871 31.81 33.95 32.76
N GLY A 872 30.84 33.07 32.70
CA GLY A 872 29.47 33.37 33.11
C GLY A 872 28.44 32.47 32.46
N HIS A 873 27.19 32.54 32.92
CA HIS A 873 26.08 31.74 32.39
C HIS A 873 24.79 32.57 32.37
N VAL A 874 24.23 32.78 31.18
CA VAL A 874 22.91 33.39 31.00
C VAL A 874 21.87 32.30 30.79
N VAL A 875 20.92 32.20 31.72
CA VAL A 875 19.80 31.27 31.71
C VAL A 875 18.51 32.03 31.41
N THR A 876 17.79 31.60 30.38
CA THR A 876 16.53 32.21 29.92
C THR A 876 15.36 31.27 30.20
N ILE A 877 14.40 31.69 31.04
CA ILE A 877 13.18 30.91 31.26
C ILE A 877 12.13 31.30 30.21
N ALA A 878 12.03 30.49 29.17
CA ALA A 878 11.03 30.59 28.12
C ALA A 878 9.78 29.78 28.51
N SER A 879 9.18 29.05 27.56
CA SER A 879 8.07 28.13 27.81
C SER A 879 7.87 27.22 26.59
N VAL A 880 7.24 26.06 26.77
CA VAL A 880 6.73 25.27 25.62
C VAL A 880 5.78 26.08 24.73
N ALA A 881 5.13 27.11 25.27
CA ALA A 881 4.32 28.08 24.52
C ALA A 881 5.12 28.86 23.44
N SER A 882 6.46 28.79 23.46
CA SER A 882 7.31 29.33 22.40
C SER A 882 7.10 28.62 21.05
N PHE A 883 6.71 27.35 21.11
CA PHE A 883 6.57 26.49 19.93
C PHE A 883 5.10 26.23 19.55
N ILE A 884 4.22 26.19 20.55
CA ILE A 884 2.78 25.99 20.36
C ILE A 884 2.03 27.22 20.88
N THR A 885 1.42 27.95 19.96
CA THR A 885 0.53 29.06 20.27
C THR A 885 -0.91 28.55 20.26
N ILE A 886 -1.63 28.76 21.35
CA ILE A 886 -3.03 28.36 21.54
C ILE A 886 -3.91 29.61 21.72
N ALA A 887 -5.22 29.47 21.54
CA ALA A 887 -6.16 30.58 21.75
C ALA A 887 -6.07 31.14 23.18
N SER A 888 -6.34 32.44 23.34
CA SER A 888 -6.24 33.17 24.61
C SER A 888 -4.85 33.16 25.29
N ASN A 889 -3.79 32.79 24.56
CA ASN A 889 -2.41 32.78 25.03
C ASN A 889 -1.44 33.44 24.04
N ILE A 890 -1.97 34.28 23.13
CA ILE A 890 -1.27 34.80 21.97
C ILE A 890 -0.11 35.71 22.40
N ASP A 891 -0.39 36.67 23.27
CA ASP A 891 0.56 37.62 23.84
C ASP A 891 1.71 36.90 24.57
N TYR A 892 1.39 35.97 25.47
CA TYR A 892 2.37 35.20 26.21
C TYR A 892 3.23 34.34 25.27
N SER A 893 2.60 33.61 24.35
CA SER A 893 3.31 32.78 23.37
C SER A 893 4.24 33.62 22.49
N CYS A 894 3.81 34.82 22.05
CA CYS A 894 4.64 35.74 21.30
C CYS A 894 5.87 36.19 22.08
N THR A 895 5.72 36.57 23.35
CA THR A 895 6.87 36.96 24.19
C THR A 895 7.86 35.81 24.41
N LYS A 896 7.35 34.59 24.68
CA LYS A 896 8.20 33.40 24.89
C LYS A 896 8.86 32.90 23.60
N ALA A 897 8.18 32.99 22.44
CA ALA A 897 8.80 32.75 21.14
C ALA A 897 9.90 33.78 20.82
N GLY A 898 9.69 35.05 21.20
CA GLY A 898 10.71 36.09 21.11
C GLY A 898 11.97 35.76 21.92
N LEU A 899 11.81 35.16 23.11
CA LEU A 899 12.94 34.72 23.94
C LEU A 899 13.78 33.62 23.27
N VAL A 900 13.19 32.75 22.45
CA VAL A 900 13.95 31.76 21.68
C VAL A 900 14.89 32.45 20.70
N ALA A 901 14.36 33.38 19.90
CA ALA A 901 15.16 34.15 18.94
C ALA A 901 16.22 35.00 19.63
N PHE A 902 15.89 35.65 20.76
CA PHE A 902 16.83 36.38 21.59
C PHE A 902 17.98 35.48 22.07
N HIS A 903 17.65 34.29 22.58
CA HIS A 903 18.61 33.34 23.13
C HIS A 903 19.57 32.80 22.06
N GLU A 904 19.02 32.42 20.90
CA GLU A 904 19.80 31.98 19.74
C GLU A 904 20.76 33.09 19.27
N GLY A 905 20.24 34.31 19.12
CA GLY A 905 21.01 35.49 18.72
C GLY A 905 22.15 35.81 19.69
N LEU A 906 21.86 35.88 21.00
CA LEU A 906 22.86 36.10 22.04
C LEU A 906 23.98 35.04 21.99
N THR A 907 23.60 33.79 21.78
CA THR A 907 24.56 32.68 21.65
C THR A 907 25.48 32.86 20.43
N GLN A 908 24.93 33.30 19.29
CA GLN A 908 25.74 33.59 18.10
C GLN A 908 26.65 34.79 18.31
N ASP A 909 26.17 35.86 18.95
CA ASP A 909 26.97 37.04 19.26
C ASP A 909 28.15 36.69 20.18
N LEU A 910 27.93 35.94 21.26
CA LEU A 910 29.01 35.47 22.12
C LEU A 910 30.04 34.64 21.36
N LYS A 911 29.59 33.78 20.44
CA LYS A 911 30.46 32.88 19.68
C LYS A 911 31.24 33.57 18.56
N HIS A 912 30.61 34.48 17.84
CA HIS A 912 31.09 35.01 16.56
C HIS A 912 31.41 36.51 16.58
N ARG A 913 30.75 37.28 17.45
CA ARG A 913 30.97 38.74 17.59
C ARG A 913 31.97 39.04 18.70
N TYR A 914 31.75 38.50 19.89
CA TYR A 914 32.51 38.82 21.10
C TYR A 914 33.64 37.84 21.41
N ASN A 915 33.71 36.71 20.72
CA ASN A 915 34.71 35.65 20.94
C ASN A 915 34.78 35.20 22.42
N ALA A 916 33.62 35.07 23.05
CA ALA A 916 33.41 34.74 24.45
C ALA A 916 32.62 33.42 24.57
N ARG A 917 33.14 32.34 23.95
CA ARG A 917 32.50 31.02 23.95
C ARG A 917 32.43 30.36 25.33
N ASP A 918 33.22 30.83 26.28
CA ASP A 918 33.21 30.33 27.65
C ASP A 918 32.10 30.99 28.49
N VAL A 919 31.44 32.04 27.97
CA VAL A 919 30.15 32.51 28.50
C VAL A 919 29.05 31.58 27.98
N LEU A 920 28.43 30.86 28.91
CA LEU A 920 27.42 29.85 28.64
C LEU A 920 26.04 30.48 28.45
N THR A 921 25.23 29.83 27.64
CA THR A 921 23.83 30.18 27.43
C THR A 921 22.97 28.92 27.62
N SER A 922 21.91 29.04 28.40
CA SER A 922 20.88 28.00 28.53
C SER A 922 19.48 28.58 28.43
N ILE A 923 18.59 27.83 27.79
CA ILE A 923 17.17 28.18 27.71
C ILE A 923 16.34 27.05 28.30
N VAL A 924 15.33 27.41 29.07
CA VAL A 924 14.46 26.47 29.77
C VAL A 924 13.05 26.62 29.21
N PHE A 925 12.41 25.49 28.91
CA PHE A 925 11.05 25.41 28.39
C PHE A 925 10.15 24.66 29.38
N PRO A 926 9.65 25.33 30.43
CA PRO A 926 8.61 24.75 31.27
C PRO A 926 7.31 24.55 30.50
N TYR A 927 6.65 23.43 30.77
CA TYR A 927 5.24 23.20 30.47
C TYR A 927 4.38 23.86 31.58
N TRP A 928 3.35 23.18 32.08
CA TRP A 928 2.58 23.69 33.23
C TRP A 928 3.32 23.46 34.54
N VAL A 929 3.55 24.54 35.29
CA VAL A 929 4.14 24.50 36.63
C VAL A 929 3.20 25.21 37.60
N ARG A 930 2.86 24.57 38.73
CA ARG A 930 1.88 25.05 39.71
C ARG A 930 2.37 26.31 40.44
N THR A 931 2.26 27.43 39.76
CA THR A 931 2.68 28.75 40.22
C THR A 931 1.48 29.70 40.20
N PRO A 932 1.57 30.86 40.86
CA PRO A 932 0.53 31.88 40.79
C PRO A 932 0.14 32.28 39.35
N LEU A 933 1.09 32.18 38.39
CA LEU A 933 0.90 32.52 36.98
C LEU A 933 -0.25 31.76 36.31
N ILE A 934 -0.50 30.51 36.72
CA ILE A 934 -1.57 29.66 36.14
C ILE A 934 -2.65 29.29 37.16
N GLN A 935 -2.67 29.93 38.32
CA GLN A 935 -3.53 29.51 39.43
C GLN A 935 -5.01 29.46 39.02
N ASN A 936 -5.52 30.52 38.39
CA ASN A 936 -6.91 30.59 37.90
C ASN A 936 -7.25 29.48 36.89
N LEU A 937 -6.29 29.13 36.02
CA LEU A 937 -6.46 28.07 35.04
C LEU A 937 -6.52 26.69 35.70
N THR A 938 -5.61 26.41 36.64
CA THR A 938 -5.51 25.08 37.29
C THR A 938 -6.64 24.78 38.28
N THR A 939 -7.38 25.80 38.73
CA THR A 939 -8.55 25.62 39.60
C THR A 939 -9.84 25.33 38.84
N HIS A 940 -9.84 25.49 37.51
CA HIS A 940 -11.01 25.20 36.69
C HIS A 940 -11.18 23.69 36.50
N SER A 941 -12.42 23.20 36.57
CA SER A 941 -12.74 21.76 36.47
C SER A 941 -12.36 21.13 35.12
N THR A 942 -12.18 21.95 34.08
CA THR A 942 -11.83 21.52 32.72
C THR A 942 -10.32 21.38 32.49
N PHE A 943 -9.46 21.78 33.44
CA PHE A 943 -8.02 21.65 33.31
C PHE A 943 -7.58 20.19 33.57
N GLN A 944 -7.15 19.49 32.51
CA GLN A 944 -6.75 18.08 32.57
C GLN A 944 -5.29 17.83 32.21
N ASP A 945 -4.52 18.90 31.97
CA ASP A 945 -3.13 18.78 31.54
C ASP A 945 -2.18 18.44 32.71
N PRO A 946 -1.08 17.69 32.47
CA PRO A 946 -0.09 17.37 33.49
C PRO A 946 0.55 18.63 34.08
N LEU A 947 0.63 18.68 35.42
CA LEU A 947 1.08 19.84 36.18
C LEU A 947 2.27 19.47 37.06
N GLN A 948 3.40 20.19 36.89
CA GLN A 948 4.63 19.98 37.65
C GLN A 948 4.69 20.90 38.88
N GLU A 949 5.31 20.43 39.97
CA GLU A 949 5.50 21.28 41.16
C GLU A 949 6.69 22.23 41.00
N PRO A 950 6.63 23.48 41.52
CA PRO A 950 7.72 24.46 41.39
C PRO A 950 9.07 23.96 41.88
N LYS A 951 9.07 23.17 42.96
CA LYS A 951 10.28 22.59 43.55
C LYS A 951 10.98 21.63 42.59
N GLU A 952 10.24 20.92 41.75
CA GLU A 952 10.78 19.94 40.80
C GLU A 952 11.39 20.67 39.59
N ALA A 953 10.68 21.67 39.06
CA ALA A 953 11.19 22.50 37.98
C ALA A 953 12.47 23.24 38.41
N ALA A 954 12.47 23.82 39.61
CA ALA A 954 13.63 24.49 40.17
C ALA A 954 14.82 23.54 40.41
N GLU A 955 14.60 22.30 40.85
CA GLU A 955 15.70 21.33 41.02
C GLU A 955 16.36 21.03 39.67
N ALA A 956 15.56 20.78 38.63
CA ALA A 956 16.10 20.49 37.30
C ALA A 956 16.91 21.66 36.72
N ILE A 957 16.47 22.90 36.93
CA ILE A 957 17.19 24.10 36.50
C ILE A 957 18.49 24.27 37.28
N VAL A 958 18.42 24.18 38.62
CA VAL A 958 19.59 24.29 39.49
C VAL A 958 20.63 23.23 39.15
N ASP A 959 20.23 21.96 39.01
CA ASP A 959 21.13 20.87 38.65
C ASP A 959 21.75 21.03 37.26
N HIS A 960 21.03 21.67 36.33
CA HIS A 960 21.58 21.99 35.01
C HIS A 960 22.64 23.10 35.09
N VAL A 961 22.34 24.18 35.80
CA VAL A 961 23.28 25.29 36.03
C VAL A 961 24.54 24.78 36.75
N LEU A 962 24.37 23.98 37.81
CA LEU A 962 25.48 23.44 38.60
C LEU A 962 26.44 22.53 37.83
N LYS A 963 26.00 21.96 36.70
CA LYS A 963 26.88 21.20 35.80
C LYS A 963 27.84 22.12 35.02
N GLY A 964 27.59 23.43 35.00
CA GLY A 964 28.44 24.39 34.29
C GLY A 964 28.41 24.18 32.78
N HIS A 965 27.25 23.81 32.22
CA HIS A 965 27.09 23.47 30.80
C HIS A 965 26.01 24.34 30.13
N ARG A 966 26.26 24.72 28.87
CA ARG A 966 25.23 25.31 27.99
C ARG A 966 24.21 24.26 27.54
N GLY A 967 23.03 24.69 27.14
CA GLY A 967 22.04 23.81 26.50
C GLY A 967 20.58 24.10 26.84
N ASP A 968 19.70 23.36 26.17
CA ASP A 968 18.26 23.54 26.19
C ASP A 968 17.60 22.54 27.13
N LEU A 969 16.76 23.02 28.05
CA LEU A 969 16.14 22.22 29.09
C LEU A 969 14.62 22.25 28.96
N PHE A 970 14.03 21.13 28.53
CA PHE A 970 12.57 20.94 28.49
C PHE A 970 12.07 20.32 29.79
N LEU A 971 11.02 20.90 30.39
CA LEU A 971 10.48 20.48 31.68
C LEU A 971 8.98 20.20 31.57
N PRO A 972 8.55 18.93 31.53
CA PRO A 972 9.35 17.69 31.54
C PRO A 972 10.02 17.36 30.18
N GLY A 973 11.08 16.56 30.20
CA GLY A 973 11.97 16.35 29.04
C GLY A 973 11.31 15.82 27.76
N TYR A 974 10.18 15.12 27.84
CA TYR A 974 9.45 14.63 26.66
C TYR A 974 8.84 15.76 25.82
N THR A 975 8.62 16.95 26.41
CA THR A 975 8.07 18.11 25.70
C THR A 975 9.02 18.68 24.65
N GLY A 976 10.28 18.23 24.61
CA GLY A 976 11.24 18.58 23.57
C GLY A 976 10.78 18.27 22.15
N LEU A 977 9.93 17.25 21.96
CA LEU A 977 9.35 16.92 20.64
C LEU A 977 8.49 18.06 20.08
N LEU A 978 7.92 18.90 20.94
CA LEU A 978 7.04 20.00 20.54
C LEU A 978 7.80 21.14 19.82
N SER A 979 9.12 21.23 20.00
CA SER A 979 9.96 22.20 19.29
C SER A 979 9.97 22.00 17.77
N GLY A 980 9.71 20.77 17.29
CA GLY A 980 9.67 20.43 15.87
C GLY A 980 8.35 20.74 15.15
N ILE A 981 7.30 21.15 15.87
CA ILE A 981 5.94 21.28 15.32
C ILE A 981 5.89 22.20 14.10
N ARG A 982 6.64 23.30 14.09
CA ARG A 982 6.66 24.24 12.95
C ARG A 982 7.22 23.63 11.66
N GLY A 983 7.89 22.48 11.73
CA GLY A 983 8.37 21.72 10.57
C GLY A 983 7.41 20.63 10.08
N PHE A 984 6.27 20.42 10.75
CA PHE A 984 5.28 19.42 10.36
C PHE A 984 4.30 19.95 9.31
N PRO A 985 3.61 19.06 8.56
CA PRO A 985 2.50 19.47 7.69
C PRO A 985 1.43 20.26 8.45
N ALA A 986 0.79 21.22 7.77
CA ALA A 986 -0.14 22.16 8.39
C ALA A 986 -1.28 21.46 9.17
N TRP A 987 -1.85 20.39 8.62
CA TRP A 987 -2.93 19.63 9.29
C TRP A 987 -2.50 19.07 10.66
N MET A 988 -1.24 18.65 10.80
CA MET A 988 -0.72 18.11 12.05
C MET A 988 -0.45 19.21 13.06
N GLN A 989 0.00 20.39 12.60
CA GLN A 989 0.16 21.55 13.46
C GLN A 989 -1.19 22.01 14.03
N GLU A 990 -2.22 22.09 13.19
CA GLU A 990 -3.57 22.49 13.61
C GLU A 990 -4.21 21.43 14.51
N MET A 991 -4.08 20.14 14.21
CA MET A 991 -4.57 19.07 15.10
C MET A 991 -3.97 19.17 16.52
N ILE A 992 -2.66 19.47 16.64
CA ILE A 992 -2.02 19.64 17.94
C ILE A 992 -2.54 20.89 18.66
N ARG A 993 -2.73 22.01 17.93
CA ARG A 993 -3.29 23.25 18.50
C ARG A 993 -4.74 23.03 18.95
N ASP A 994 -5.55 22.35 18.15
CA ASP A 994 -6.95 22.03 18.42
C ASP A 994 -7.12 21.06 19.59
N SER A 995 -6.17 20.13 19.80
CA SER A 995 -6.19 19.24 20.98
C SER A 995 -6.15 20.01 22.31
N LYS A 996 -5.68 21.27 22.27
CA LYS A 996 -5.65 22.17 23.42
C LYS A 996 -6.84 23.12 23.48
N ALA A 997 -7.80 23.02 22.57
CA ALA A 997 -8.98 23.88 22.55
C ALA A 997 -9.90 23.68 23.78
N SER A 998 -9.96 22.49 24.38
CA SER A 998 -10.80 22.21 25.56
C SER A 998 -10.32 22.90 26.83
N VAL A 999 -9.01 23.13 26.96
CA VAL A 999 -8.40 23.92 28.05
C VAL A 999 -8.89 25.39 28.01
N LEU A 1000 -9.51 25.81 26.91
CA LEU A 1000 -9.75 27.21 26.55
C LEU A 1000 -11.21 27.57 26.26
N ARG A 1001 -12.13 26.60 26.08
CA ARG A 1001 -13.54 26.87 25.71
C ARG A 1001 -14.42 27.35 26.87
N GLU A 1002 -14.00 27.17 28.12
CA GLU A 1002 -14.81 27.51 29.31
C GLU A 1002 -14.12 28.45 30.30
N THR A 1003 -12.89 28.88 30.00
CA THR A 1003 -12.05 29.70 30.87
C THR A 1003 -11.82 31.07 30.25
N SER A 1004 -12.71 32.01 30.53
CA SER A 1004 -12.25 33.39 30.68
C SER A 1004 -11.38 33.43 31.94
N PHE A 1005 -10.13 33.87 31.84
CA PHE A 1005 -9.25 34.03 33.00
C PHE A 1005 -9.81 34.98 34.08
#